data_AF-A0AAE4CG03-F1
#
_entry.id   AF-A0AAE4CG03-F1
#
_cell.length_a   1.000
_cell.length_b   1.000
_cell.length_c   1.000
_cell.angle_alpha   90.00
_cell.angle_beta   90.00
_cell.angle_gamma   90.00
#
_symmetry.space_group_name_H-M   'P 1'
#
loop_
_entity.id
_entity.type
_entity.pdbx_description
1 polymer ?
#
loop_
_entity_poly.entity_id
_entity_poly.type
_entity_poly.pdbx_seq_one_letter_code
_entity_poly.pdbx_strand_id
1 'polypeptide(L)'
;MSVPPVLPAPESTAAEPVDLDGPDTVGRATATPGELQPFAELGLLEDEYERIRAVLGRRPTQSELAMYSIMWSEHCSYKSSKVHLRQFGEKKPPSEHMLAGIGENAGVVRISDTLAVTFKVESHNHPSFVEPYQGAATGVGGIVRDILAMGARPIAVMDPLRFGDAEHPDTQRVLPGVVAGVGGYGNCLGLPNIGGEVVFDPCYQGNPLVNALSIGVLPVERLQRKEAAGTGNVVVLLGAKTGRDGIGGVSVLASATFDDGSEQRRPSVQVGDPFMEKLLIESCLELYDAGLVVGIQDLGGAGLTCALTETAAAAEAGMRVWLERVPLREPSMEPHEILASESQERMLLIVAPEKLDEVLRIADKWGVLATAIGEVTDGDRLIVTWNGHTVVDVPPGSLVDDGPVYHRPMREPADLILLRADRAETLPRPVGGDALRETVLRMIASPNLCDKTWVTEQYDRYVLGNTVLAQPEDAGVLRIDEQTGLGVALSVDGNGRYARLDPYNGAKLALAEAYRNVAVAGGKPIAVTDCLNFGSPEDPTVMWQFAEAVRGIADGCLELGIPVTGGNVSFYNQTGAAAIHPTPIVGVLGVIDDVAQRVPIGFTPSAHPEGDLVFLLGETRNELSGSEWAWVTHGHLGGEPPRVDLDRERSLAAVLAEAARVGHLTAAHDLSDGGLIQTLVESSLRRGVGVTVTLPDEFAAGSMPFVYLFSESAGRAVVAVPRGHETAFTALCDQHGLPWTAIGTTDAASDAVEVTGQFSIPLAELREAHTGTLPRLFGHVEVPSAPAASGPATPVPAASVPPASATASEAVSAAASEGAAAVAVAAAVVAAATEAQAGPVGEDPAPDSAAGAEEGLPAAAADSTQADPSGDDGVVSPADTAQTETNAADQPTAE
;
A
#
# COMPACT_ATOMS: atom_id res chain seq x y z
N MET A 1 30.66 23.55 24.49
CA MET A 1 30.64 24.83 25.22
C MET A 1 29.26 24.97 25.82
N SER A 2 29.18 25.32 27.12
CA SER A 2 27.98 25.70 27.90
C SER A 2 26.61 25.17 27.41
N VAL A 3 26.16 24.09 28.04
CA VAL A 3 24.76 23.65 28.11
C VAL A 3 23.86 24.87 28.34
N PRO A 4 22.87 25.17 27.48
CA PRO A 4 21.87 26.17 27.81
C PRO A 4 21.08 25.66 29.03
N PRO A 5 20.81 26.51 30.03
CA PRO A 5 20.11 26.05 31.22
C PRO A 5 18.73 25.53 30.80
N VAL A 6 18.31 24.40 31.39
CA VAL A 6 16.90 24.03 31.49
C VAL A 6 16.18 25.27 32.04
N LEU A 7 15.48 25.99 31.17
CA LEU A 7 14.76 27.20 31.56
C LEU A 7 13.66 26.77 32.53
N PRO A 8 13.51 27.46 33.68
CA PRO A 8 12.48 27.12 34.64
C PRO A 8 11.10 27.28 33.99
N ALA A 9 10.18 26.38 34.34
CA ALA A 9 8.76 26.53 34.01
C ALA A 9 8.28 27.94 34.39
N PRO A 10 7.47 28.62 33.56
CA PRO A 10 6.91 29.90 33.94
C PRO A 10 6.12 29.74 35.25
N GLU A 11 6.45 30.55 36.26
CA GLU A 11 5.74 30.56 37.54
C GLU A 11 4.25 30.81 37.29
N SER A 12 3.40 29.99 37.92
CA SER A 12 1.94 30.19 37.96
C SER A 12 1.64 31.56 38.55
N THR A 13 1.29 32.51 37.68
CA THR A 13 0.79 33.82 38.07
C THR A 13 -0.68 33.72 38.49
N ALA A 14 -1.03 34.48 39.53
CA ALA A 14 -2.40 34.63 40.01
C ALA A 14 -3.35 35.02 38.87
N ALA A 15 -4.60 34.54 38.94
CA ALA A 15 -5.65 34.72 37.94
C ALA A 15 -5.69 36.16 37.38
N GLU A 16 -5.13 36.33 36.17
CA GLU A 16 -5.20 37.58 35.43
C GLU A 16 -6.66 37.88 35.05
N PRO A 17 -7.04 39.16 34.92
CA PRO A 17 -8.33 39.53 34.36
C PRO A 17 -8.47 38.91 32.95
N VAL A 18 -9.62 38.27 32.69
CA VAL A 18 -9.90 37.62 31.40
C VAL A 18 -9.85 38.66 30.29
N ASP A 19 -8.83 38.58 29.43
CA ASP A 19 -8.73 39.38 28.21
C ASP A 19 -9.76 38.85 27.20
N LEU A 20 -10.80 39.65 26.95
CA LEU A 20 -11.87 39.31 25.99
C LEU A 20 -11.50 39.68 24.55
N ASP A 21 -10.43 40.44 24.34
CA ASP A 21 -9.94 40.87 23.02
C ASP A 21 -8.72 40.03 22.56
N GLY A 22 -8.17 39.19 23.44
CA GLY A 22 -7.07 38.25 23.19
C GLY A 22 -7.50 36.88 22.62
N PRO A 23 -6.56 35.93 22.47
CA PRO A 23 -6.83 34.59 21.92
C PRO A 23 -7.90 33.84 22.72
N ASP A 24 -8.61 32.90 22.11
CA ASP A 24 -9.65 32.13 22.80
C ASP A 24 -9.03 31.12 23.78
N THR A 25 -8.96 31.51 25.05
CA THR A 25 -8.35 30.73 26.14
C THR A 25 -9.37 29.92 26.93
N VAL A 26 -8.89 28.93 27.68
CA VAL A 26 -9.71 28.14 28.61
C VAL A 26 -10.46 29.04 29.61
N GLY A 27 -9.78 30.06 30.15
CA GLY A 27 -10.39 31.03 31.07
C GLY A 27 -11.50 31.86 30.44
N ARG A 28 -11.31 32.33 29.19
CA ARG A 28 -12.34 33.03 28.42
C ARG A 28 -13.52 32.12 28.12
N ALA A 29 -13.27 30.89 27.69
CA ALA A 29 -14.30 29.90 27.40
C ALA A 29 -15.20 29.61 28.62
N THR A 30 -14.63 29.56 29.82
CA THR A 30 -15.43 29.48 31.07
C THR A 30 -16.25 30.74 31.32
N ALA A 31 -15.72 31.92 31.00
CA ALA A 31 -16.38 33.21 31.23
C ALA A 31 -17.47 33.55 30.20
N THR A 32 -17.43 32.96 28.99
CA THR A 32 -18.36 33.26 27.89
C THR A 32 -19.14 32.02 27.39
N PRO A 33 -19.93 31.34 28.24
CA PRO A 33 -20.58 30.08 27.88
C PRO A 33 -21.66 30.19 26.78
N GLY A 34 -22.11 31.40 26.45
CA GLY A 34 -23.11 31.67 25.40
C GLY A 34 -22.54 32.25 24.10
N GLU A 35 -21.22 32.33 23.97
CA GLU A 35 -20.57 32.76 22.73
C GLU A 35 -20.81 31.69 21.64
N LEU A 36 -21.29 32.12 20.47
CA LEU A 36 -21.58 31.22 19.36
C LEU A 36 -20.29 30.74 18.71
N GLN A 37 -20.22 29.44 18.39
CA GLN A 37 -19.05 28.81 17.75
C GLN A 37 -19.45 28.14 16.42
N PRO A 38 -18.57 28.17 15.41
CA PRO A 38 -18.88 27.65 14.06
C PRO A 38 -18.69 26.13 13.96
N PHE A 39 -19.19 25.34 14.92
CA PHE A 39 -18.95 23.88 14.95
C PHE A 39 -19.50 23.15 13.70
N ALA A 40 -20.65 23.60 13.18
CA ALA A 40 -21.24 23.02 11.98
C ALA A 40 -20.40 23.26 10.71
N GLU A 41 -19.74 24.41 10.61
CA GLU A 41 -18.81 24.72 9.50
C GLU A 41 -17.53 23.88 9.58
N LEU A 42 -17.20 23.37 10.77
CA LEU A 42 -16.11 22.44 11.03
C LEU A 42 -16.53 20.97 10.90
N GLY A 43 -17.73 20.68 10.39
CA GLY A 43 -18.20 19.31 10.13
C GLY A 43 -18.71 18.54 11.36
N LEU A 44 -18.88 19.21 12.51
CA LEU A 44 -19.48 18.61 13.71
C LEU A 44 -21.00 18.69 13.69
N LEU A 45 -21.65 17.65 14.19
CA LEU A 45 -23.09 17.64 14.47
C LEU A 45 -23.41 18.33 15.81
N GLU A 46 -24.67 18.74 15.98
CA GLU A 46 -25.14 19.40 17.22
C GLU A 46 -24.93 18.51 18.46
N ASP A 47 -25.22 17.21 18.36
CA ASP A 47 -25.05 16.25 19.44
C ASP A 47 -23.57 15.97 19.76
N GLU A 48 -22.72 15.96 18.73
CA GLU A 48 -21.25 15.89 18.91
C GLU A 48 -20.75 17.14 19.67
N TYR A 49 -21.19 18.34 19.27
CA TYR A 49 -20.83 19.59 19.97
C TYR A 49 -21.30 19.62 21.43
N GLU A 50 -22.54 19.22 21.70
CA GLU A 50 -23.04 19.15 23.08
C GLU A 50 -22.32 18.08 23.93
N ARG A 51 -21.88 16.96 23.33
CA ARG A 51 -20.98 16.01 24.02
C ARG A 51 -19.63 16.65 24.35
N ILE A 52 -19.02 17.38 23.43
CA ILE A 52 -17.76 18.09 23.67
C ILE A 52 -17.91 19.04 24.86
N ARG A 53 -19.00 19.82 24.90
CA ARG A 53 -19.29 20.72 26.04
C ARG A 53 -19.46 19.97 27.35
N ALA A 54 -20.11 18.80 27.33
CA ALA A 54 -20.29 17.97 28.51
C ALA A 54 -18.96 17.39 29.01
N VAL A 55 -18.08 16.94 28.11
CA VAL A 55 -16.73 16.44 28.43
C VAL A 55 -15.89 17.53 29.07
N LEU A 56 -15.93 18.76 28.52
CA LEU A 56 -15.12 19.87 29.01
C LEU A 56 -15.74 20.60 30.22
N GLY A 57 -17.05 20.46 30.45
CA GLY A 57 -17.79 21.21 31.46
C GLY A 57 -17.95 22.71 31.15
N ARG A 58 -17.64 23.13 29.92
CA ARG A 58 -17.70 24.50 29.40
C ARG A 58 -17.80 24.46 27.87
N ARG A 59 -17.93 25.62 27.21
CA ARG A 59 -17.69 25.65 25.76
C ARG A 59 -16.22 25.32 25.45
N PRO A 60 -15.89 24.63 24.35
CA PRO A 60 -14.52 24.48 23.91
C PRO A 60 -13.90 25.83 23.55
N THR A 61 -12.57 25.95 23.63
CA THR A 61 -11.86 27.04 22.95
C THR A 61 -11.90 26.81 21.43
N GLN A 62 -11.54 27.81 20.63
CA GLN A 62 -11.35 27.63 19.18
C GLN A 62 -10.37 26.50 18.86
N SER A 63 -9.27 26.38 19.62
CA SER A 63 -8.28 25.32 19.42
C SER A 63 -8.85 23.95 19.77
N GLU A 64 -9.53 23.82 20.91
CA GLU A 64 -10.17 22.56 21.32
C GLU A 64 -11.26 22.14 20.34
N LEU A 65 -12.09 23.08 19.89
CA LEU A 65 -13.14 22.80 18.92
C LEU A 65 -12.56 22.30 17.59
N ALA A 66 -11.47 22.91 17.12
CA ALA A 66 -10.75 22.44 15.93
C ALA A 66 -10.16 21.04 16.16
N MET A 67 -9.53 20.79 17.31
CA MET A 67 -9.00 19.46 17.66
C MET A 67 -10.09 18.39 17.67
N TYR A 68 -11.24 18.65 18.31
CA TYR A 68 -12.37 17.70 18.32
C TYR A 68 -12.97 17.50 16.93
N SER A 69 -13.17 18.56 16.15
CA SER A 69 -13.65 18.48 14.76
C SER A 69 -12.80 17.54 13.92
N ILE A 70 -11.47 17.65 14.06
CA ILE A 70 -10.52 16.83 13.31
C ILE A 70 -10.51 15.39 13.83
N MET A 71 -10.33 15.20 15.14
CA MET A 71 -10.21 13.85 15.72
C MET A 71 -11.51 13.05 15.69
N TRP A 72 -12.68 13.70 15.64
CA TRP A 72 -14.00 13.06 15.49
C TRP A 72 -14.51 13.06 14.04
N SER A 73 -13.66 13.45 13.08
CA SER A 73 -13.95 13.28 11.64
C SER A 73 -14.01 11.79 11.27
N GLU A 74 -14.67 11.45 10.17
CA GLU A 74 -14.74 10.05 9.71
C GLU A 74 -13.35 9.48 9.42
N HIS A 75 -12.46 10.29 8.86
CA HIS A 75 -11.11 9.91 8.49
C HIS A 75 -10.22 9.56 9.69
N CYS A 76 -10.29 10.31 10.81
CA CYS A 76 -9.50 9.99 12.01
C CYS A 76 -10.18 8.97 12.92
N SER A 77 -11.49 9.09 13.15
CA SER A 77 -12.17 8.32 14.20
C SER A 77 -12.74 6.99 13.72
N TYR A 78 -12.88 6.83 12.40
CA TYR A 78 -13.53 5.69 11.77
C TYR A 78 -14.95 5.47 12.32
N LYS A 79 -15.67 6.56 12.64
CA LYS A 79 -16.93 6.51 13.43
C LYS A 79 -18.01 5.64 12.81
N SER A 80 -18.05 5.50 11.49
CA SER A 80 -19.02 4.66 10.79
C SER A 80 -18.48 3.25 10.48
N SER A 81 -17.16 3.06 10.37
CA SER A 81 -16.54 1.78 10.02
C SER A 81 -16.09 0.94 11.22
N LYS A 82 -15.71 1.56 12.34
CA LYS A 82 -15.12 0.91 13.53
C LYS A 82 -15.93 -0.27 14.05
N VAL A 83 -17.27 -0.23 13.96
CA VAL A 83 -18.14 -1.34 14.40
C VAL A 83 -18.00 -2.60 13.52
N HIS A 84 -17.69 -2.42 12.24
CA HIS A 84 -17.52 -3.52 11.28
C HIS A 84 -16.09 -4.06 11.29
N LEU A 85 -15.10 -3.17 11.38
CA LEU A 85 -13.66 -3.53 11.39
C LEU A 85 -13.26 -4.41 12.59
N ARG A 86 -14.04 -4.40 13.68
CA ARG A 86 -13.86 -5.32 14.82
C ARG A 86 -13.82 -6.79 14.40
N GLN A 87 -14.46 -7.15 13.29
CA GLN A 87 -14.42 -8.51 12.75
C GLN A 87 -12.99 -9.00 12.46
N PHE A 88 -12.06 -8.11 12.08
CA PHE A 88 -10.65 -8.49 11.86
C PHE A 88 -9.96 -8.93 13.15
N GLY A 89 -10.34 -8.36 14.31
CA GLY A 89 -9.88 -8.80 15.62
C GLY A 89 -10.62 -10.03 16.14
N GLU A 90 -11.94 -10.09 15.94
CA GLU A 90 -12.79 -11.21 16.41
C GLU A 90 -12.56 -12.51 15.63
N LYS A 91 -12.29 -12.42 14.33
CA LYS A 91 -12.02 -13.55 13.42
C LYS A 91 -10.53 -13.67 13.08
N LYS A 92 -9.67 -13.10 13.92
CA LYS A 92 -8.21 -13.13 13.72
C LYS A 92 -7.69 -14.57 13.75
N PRO A 93 -7.12 -15.10 12.65
CA PRO A 93 -6.50 -16.41 12.69
C PRO A 93 -5.25 -16.40 13.60
N PRO A 94 -4.89 -17.54 14.22
CA PRO A 94 -3.61 -17.66 14.91
C PRO A 94 -2.45 -17.37 13.94
N SER A 95 -1.47 -16.58 14.38
CA SER A 95 -0.28 -16.28 13.58
C SER A 95 0.94 -16.22 14.47
N GLU A 96 1.98 -16.96 14.08
CA GLU A 96 3.30 -16.94 14.73
C GLU A 96 4.17 -15.78 14.22
N HIS A 97 3.76 -15.15 13.12
CA HIS A 97 4.53 -14.10 12.46
C HIS A 97 4.24 -12.71 13.05
N MET A 98 3.03 -12.43 13.49
CA MET A 98 2.64 -11.07 13.87
C MET A 98 3.26 -10.59 15.18
N LEU A 99 3.96 -9.45 15.12
CA LEU A 99 4.59 -8.78 16.26
C LEU A 99 3.77 -7.58 16.74
N ALA A 100 3.19 -6.84 15.81
CA ALA A 100 2.28 -5.72 16.04
C ALA A 100 1.16 -5.75 15.00
N GLY A 101 -0.02 -5.29 15.35
CA GLY A 101 -1.20 -5.30 14.46
C GLY A 101 -2.08 -4.07 14.67
N ILE A 102 -3.37 -4.21 14.41
CA ILE A 102 -4.37 -3.14 14.51
C ILE A 102 -4.24 -2.35 15.82
N GLY A 103 -4.05 -1.03 15.70
CA GLY A 103 -3.86 -0.09 16.81
C GLY A 103 -2.51 0.63 16.80
N GLU A 104 -1.49 0.03 16.18
CA GLU A 104 -0.21 0.67 15.85
C GLU A 104 -0.29 1.39 14.48
N ASN A 105 0.73 2.20 14.14
CA ASN A 105 0.73 2.96 12.86
C ASN A 105 0.74 2.05 11.63
N ALA A 106 1.44 0.91 11.71
CA ALA A 106 1.43 -0.13 10.70
C ALA A 106 1.60 -1.53 11.31
N GLY A 107 1.13 -2.56 10.59
CA GLY A 107 1.25 -3.95 11.00
C GLY A 107 2.67 -4.49 10.83
N VAL A 108 3.20 -5.23 11.82
CA VAL A 108 4.56 -5.76 11.80
C VAL A 108 4.56 -7.28 11.87
N VAL A 109 5.28 -7.89 10.93
CA VAL A 109 5.29 -9.32 10.66
C VAL A 109 6.73 -9.82 10.67
N ARG A 110 7.02 -10.77 11.54
CA ARG A 110 8.28 -11.51 11.63
C ARG A 110 8.46 -12.40 10.41
N ILE A 111 9.60 -12.24 9.74
CA ILE A 111 9.99 -13.09 8.59
C ILE A 111 11.17 -14.01 8.93
N SER A 112 11.91 -13.75 10.02
CA SER A 112 12.92 -14.64 10.59
C SER A 112 13.07 -14.41 12.10
N ASP A 113 13.97 -15.14 12.77
CA ASP A 113 14.24 -14.95 14.20
C ASP A 113 14.71 -13.53 14.54
N THR A 114 15.41 -12.87 13.61
CA THR A 114 16.04 -11.55 13.81
C THR A 114 15.41 -10.44 12.99
N LEU A 115 14.66 -10.75 11.93
CA LEU A 115 14.11 -9.75 11.01
C LEU A 115 12.59 -9.76 10.98
N ALA A 116 12.04 -8.56 10.86
CA ALA A 116 10.63 -8.31 10.63
C ALA A 116 10.45 -7.35 9.46
N VAL A 117 9.22 -7.32 8.96
CA VAL A 117 8.75 -6.45 7.90
C VAL A 117 7.47 -5.77 8.37
N THR A 118 7.33 -4.50 8.01
CA THR A 118 6.09 -3.75 8.16
C THR A 118 5.59 -3.35 6.78
N PHE A 119 4.29 -3.35 6.59
CA PHE A 119 3.66 -2.93 5.34
C PHE A 119 2.27 -2.39 5.62
N LYS A 120 1.86 -1.38 4.87
CA LYS A 120 0.55 -0.73 5.01
C LYS A 120 0.19 -0.08 3.68
N VAL A 121 -1.11 -0.07 3.38
CA VAL A 121 -1.69 0.68 2.27
C VAL A 121 -2.57 1.81 2.82
N GLU A 122 -2.46 2.99 2.22
CA GLU A 122 -3.28 4.17 2.50
C GLU A 122 -3.90 4.74 1.23
N SER A 123 -4.74 5.78 1.38
CA SER A 123 -5.41 6.48 0.27
C SER A 123 -5.21 7.98 0.35
N HIS A 124 -5.06 8.63 -0.81
CA HIS A 124 -5.07 10.09 -0.93
C HIS A 124 -6.00 10.57 -2.06
N ASN A 125 -7.20 9.97 -2.13
CA ASN A 125 -8.18 10.14 -3.21
C ASN A 125 -8.60 11.60 -3.46
N HIS A 126 -9.21 12.26 -2.47
CA HIS A 126 -9.73 13.63 -2.64
C HIS A 126 -8.64 14.65 -2.97
N PRO A 127 -7.48 14.67 -2.28
CA PRO A 127 -6.37 15.54 -2.67
C PRO A 127 -5.88 15.29 -4.09
N SER A 128 -5.73 14.04 -4.50
CA SER A 128 -5.29 13.68 -5.85
C SER A 128 -6.31 14.02 -6.94
N PHE A 129 -7.59 14.19 -6.63
CA PHE A 129 -8.56 14.70 -7.59
C PHE A 129 -8.36 16.22 -7.83
N VAL A 130 -8.16 16.98 -6.75
CA VAL A 130 -8.04 18.44 -6.76
C VAL A 130 -6.69 18.90 -7.30
N GLU A 131 -5.59 18.34 -6.77
CA GLU A 131 -4.22 18.59 -7.21
C GLU A 131 -3.51 17.23 -7.37
N PRO A 132 -3.52 16.67 -8.58
CA PRO A 132 -3.07 15.30 -8.82
C PRO A 132 -1.61 15.01 -8.46
N TYR A 133 -0.70 15.94 -8.74
CA TYR A 133 0.73 15.72 -8.50
C TYR A 133 1.02 15.69 -7.00
N GLN A 134 0.59 16.74 -6.29
CA GLN A 134 0.84 16.90 -4.88
C GLN A 134 0.07 15.87 -4.07
N GLY A 135 -1.20 15.63 -4.38
CA GLY A 135 -1.99 14.60 -3.71
C GLY A 135 -1.37 13.20 -3.86
N ALA A 136 -0.82 12.85 -5.01
CA ALA A 136 -0.13 11.56 -5.14
C ALA A 136 1.21 11.55 -4.39
N ALA A 137 2.00 12.63 -4.49
CA ALA A 137 3.30 12.74 -3.85
C ALA A 137 3.21 12.69 -2.31
N THR A 138 2.29 13.45 -1.71
CA THR A 138 2.09 13.43 -0.25
C THR A 138 1.46 12.14 0.24
N GLY A 139 0.70 11.44 -0.62
CA GLY A 139 0.23 10.07 -0.34
C GLY A 139 1.38 9.09 -0.17
N VAL A 140 2.39 9.14 -1.06
CA VAL A 140 3.61 8.34 -0.93
C VAL A 140 4.42 8.75 0.32
N GLY A 141 4.57 10.05 0.58
CA GLY A 141 5.29 10.53 1.75
C GLY A 141 4.65 10.12 3.08
N GLY A 142 3.32 10.19 3.18
CA GLY A 142 2.56 9.77 4.36
C GLY A 142 2.81 8.31 4.72
N ILE A 143 2.61 7.40 3.76
CA ILE A 143 2.76 5.97 4.00
C ILE A 143 4.21 5.58 4.34
N VAL A 144 5.20 6.30 3.80
CA VAL A 144 6.61 6.11 4.15
C VAL A 144 6.88 6.47 5.61
N ARG A 145 6.23 7.51 6.13
CA ARG A 145 6.37 7.91 7.54
C ARG A 145 5.72 6.93 8.51
N ASP A 146 4.58 6.33 8.16
CA ASP A 146 3.97 5.26 8.95
C ASP A 146 4.95 4.09 9.16
N ILE A 147 5.61 3.68 8.07
CA ILE A 147 6.61 2.61 8.08
C ILE A 147 7.81 3.00 8.95
N LEU A 148 8.27 4.25 8.83
CA LEU A 148 9.39 4.78 9.63
C LEU A 148 9.05 4.84 11.12
N ALA A 149 7.81 5.19 11.48
CA ALA A 149 7.34 5.27 12.86
C ALA A 149 7.38 3.90 13.57
N MET A 150 7.27 2.80 12.83
CA MET A 150 7.42 1.45 13.40
C MET A 150 8.88 1.06 13.68
N GLY A 151 9.85 1.91 13.35
CA GLY A 151 11.28 1.61 13.49
C GLY A 151 11.91 0.99 12.24
N ALA A 152 11.16 0.91 11.14
CA ALA A 152 11.59 0.25 9.93
C ALA A 152 12.20 1.21 8.91
N ARG A 153 13.16 0.71 8.14
CA ARG A 153 13.65 1.40 6.94
C ARG A 153 12.67 1.09 5.80
N PRO A 154 12.01 2.09 5.20
CA PRO A 154 11.25 1.90 3.98
C PRO A 154 12.18 1.40 2.86
N ILE A 155 11.74 0.38 2.12
CA ILE A 155 12.56 -0.26 1.06
C ILE A 155 11.86 -0.36 -0.30
N ALA A 156 10.54 -0.18 -0.37
CA ALA A 156 9.80 -0.11 -1.63
C ALA A 156 8.39 0.47 -1.46
N VAL A 157 7.74 0.76 -2.58
CA VAL A 157 6.35 1.23 -2.67
C VAL A 157 5.56 0.47 -3.74
N MET A 158 4.22 0.53 -3.67
CA MET A 158 3.29 0.10 -4.72
C MET A 158 2.11 1.06 -4.81
N ASP A 159 1.52 1.22 -6.00
CA ASP A 159 0.40 2.14 -6.25
C ASP A 159 -0.80 1.46 -6.92
N PRO A 160 -1.84 1.08 -6.16
CA PRO A 160 -3.15 0.75 -6.70
C PRO A 160 -3.89 2.01 -7.12
N LEU A 161 -4.06 2.21 -8.43
CA LEU A 161 -4.66 3.40 -9.02
C LEU A 161 -5.97 3.06 -9.75
N ARG A 162 -7.00 3.90 -9.56
CA ARG A 162 -8.28 3.84 -10.27
C ARG A 162 -8.65 5.20 -10.85
N PHE A 163 -8.93 5.22 -12.15
CA PHE A 163 -9.29 6.45 -12.86
C PHE A 163 -10.62 6.29 -13.59
N GLY A 164 -11.18 7.42 -14.04
CA GLY A 164 -12.33 7.46 -14.92
C GLY A 164 -12.09 6.78 -16.27
N ASP A 165 -12.98 7.01 -17.23
CA ASP A 165 -12.78 6.52 -18.59
C ASP A 165 -11.44 7.07 -19.15
N ALA A 166 -10.61 6.20 -19.73
CA ALA A 166 -9.28 6.53 -20.24
C ALA A 166 -9.32 7.59 -21.36
N GLU A 167 -10.41 7.67 -22.12
CA GLU A 167 -10.59 8.65 -23.18
C GLU A 167 -11.24 9.96 -22.70
N HIS A 168 -11.67 10.02 -21.43
CA HIS A 168 -12.31 11.22 -20.89
C HIS A 168 -11.30 12.38 -20.74
N PRO A 169 -11.66 13.63 -21.11
CA PRO A 169 -10.75 14.77 -21.03
C PRO A 169 -10.18 15.04 -19.63
N ASP A 170 -10.94 14.74 -18.57
CA ASP A 170 -10.46 14.95 -17.21
C ASP A 170 -9.44 13.89 -16.77
N THR A 171 -9.53 12.66 -17.29
CA THR A 171 -8.55 11.61 -17.03
C THR A 171 -7.17 11.99 -17.59
N GLN A 172 -7.14 12.75 -18.70
CA GLN A 172 -5.92 13.32 -19.29
C GLN A 172 -5.22 14.36 -18.39
N ARG A 173 -5.95 14.94 -17.42
CA ARG A 173 -5.39 15.82 -16.39
C ARG A 173 -4.94 15.02 -15.17
N VAL A 174 -5.81 14.16 -14.66
CA VAL A 174 -5.61 13.48 -13.37
C VAL A 174 -4.48 12.44 -13.46
N LEU A 175 -4.56 11.52 -14.43
CA LEU A 175 -3.65 10.38 -14.47
C LEU A 175 -2.17 10.81 -14.66
N PRO A 176 -1.80 11.67 -15.62
CA PRO A 176 -0.40 12.09 -15.76
C PRO A 176 0.12 12.83 -14.53
N GLY A 177 -0.72 13.63 -13.87
CA GLY A 177 -0.34 14.32 -12.64
C GLY A 177 -0.09 13.35 -11.48
N VAL A 178 -0.98 12.37 -11.27
CA VAL A 178 -0.79 11.33 -10.25
C VAL A 178 0.49 10.54 -10.49
N VAL A 179 0.70 10.03 -11.71
CA VAL A 179 1.89 9.25 -12.06
C VAL A 179 3.17 10.07 -11.86
N ALA A 180 3.18 11.34 -12.29
CA ALA A 180 4.32 12.22 -12.06
C ALA A 180 4.56 12.50 -10.56
N GLY A 181 3.51 12.58 -9.75
CA GLY A 181 3.59 12.76 -8.30
C GLY A 181 4.17 11.53 -7.58
N VAL A 182 3.66 10.33 -7.88
CA VAL A 182 4.17 9.06 -7.36
C VAL A 182 5.66 8.91 -7.68
N GLY A 183 6.01 9.04 -8.96
CA GLY A 183 7.40 8.95 -9.41
C GLY A 183 8.28 10.06 -8.82
N GLY A 184 7.78 11.30 -8.77
CA GLY A 184 8.50 12.44 -8.22
C GLY A 184 8.93 12.24 -6.78
N TYR A 185 8.05 11.70 -5.93
CA TYR A 185 8.37 11.48 -4.52
C TYR A 185 9.20 10.20 -4.30
N GLY A 186 8.74 9.06 -4.85
CA GLY A 186 9.41 7.75 -4.67
C GLY A 186 10.84 7.73 -5.22
N ASN A 187 11.06 8.28 -6.42
CA ASN A 187 12.38 8.32 -7.05
C ASN A 187 13.35 9.21 -6.25
N CYS A 188 12.88 10.37 -5.74
CA CYS A 188 13.71 11.27 -4.94
C CYS A 188 14.10 10.67 -3.58
N LEU A 189 13.22 9.89 -2.97
CA LEU A 189 13.54 9.12 -1.77
C LEU A 189 14.53 7.99 -2.01
N GLY A 190 14.60 7.51 -3.26
CA GLY A 190 15.31 6.28 -3.60
C GLY A 190 14.57 5.06 -3.10
N LEU A 191 13.26 5.00 -3.33
CA LEU A 191 12.43 3.81 -3.12
C LEU A 191 11.98 3.26 -4.48
N PRO A 192 12.26 1.98 -4.79
CA PRO A 192 11.74 1.36 -5.99
C PRO A 192 10.23 1.17 -5.86
N ASN A 193 9.50 1.45 -6.93
CA ASN A 193 8.13 1.01 -7.05
C ASN A 193 8.13 -0.41 -7.61
N ILE A 194 7.58 -1.38 -6.88
CA ILE A 194 7.71 -2.81 -7.19
C ILE A 194 6.42 -3.48 -7.66
N GLY A 195 5.28 -2.78 -7.66
CA GLY A 195 3.97 -3.34 -7.97
C GLY A 195 2.87 -2.28 -7.92
N GLY A 196 1.64 -2.68 -8.17
CA GLY A 196 0.51 -1.77 -8.21
C GLY A 196 -0.50 -2.20 -9.27
N GLU A 197 -1.53 -1.39 -9.45
CA GLU A 197 -2.58 -1.65 -10.42
C GLU A 197 -3.00 -0.35 -11.10
N VAL A 198 -3.46 -0.41 -12.34
CA VAL A 198 -4.05 0.74 -13.02
C VAL A 198 -5.32 0.30 -13.75
N VAL A 199 -6.46 0.71 -13.22
CA VAL A 199 -7.78 0.35 -13.77
C VAL A 199 -8.56 1.62 -14.12
N PHE A 200 -9.27 1.55 -15.23
CA PHE A 200 -10.13 2.59 -15.78
C PHE A 200 -11.58 2.13 -15.72
N ASP A 201 -12.44 2.94 -15.09
CA ASP A 201 -13.88 2.75 -15.10
C ASP A 201 -14.60 4.11 -14.95
N PRO A 202 -15.64 4.39 -15.75
CA PRO A 202 -16.39 5.65 -15.65
C PRO A 202 -16.91 5.98 -14.23
N CYS A 203 -17.12 4.98 -13.35
CA CYS A 203 -17.57 5.25 -11.98
C CYS A 203 -16.57 6.06 -11.14
N TYR A 204 -15.29 6.11 -11.52
CA TYR A 204 -14.25 6.88 -10.82
C TYR A 204 -14.02 8.29 -11.38
N GLN A 205 -14.81 8.75 -12.37
CA GLN A 205 -14.51 9.99 -13.10
C GLN A 205 -14.39 11.25 -12.22
N GLY A 206 -15.21 11.36 -11.17
CA GLY A 206 -15.16 12.47 -10.20
C GLY A 206 -14.50 12.12 -8.87
N ASN A 207 -14.08 10.86 -8.70
CA ASN A 207 -13.48 10.34 -7.47
C ASN A 207 -12.42 9.27 -7.85
N PRO A 208 -11.28 9.69 -8.43
CA PRO A 208 -10.16 8.77 -8.67
C PRO A 208 -9.67 8.20 -7.34
N LEU A 209 -9.19 6.97 -7.36
CA LEU A 209 -8.57 6.35 -6.20
C LEU A 209 -7.06 6.32 -6.40
N VAL A 210 -6.36 6.92 -5.44
CA VAL A 210 -4.90 6.98 -5.41
C VAL A 210 -4.47 6.40 -4.09
N ASN A 211 -4.15 5.12 -4.13
CA ASN A 211 -3.71 4.37 -2.97
C ASN A 211 -2.20 4.16 -3.07
N ALA A 212 -1.53 4.24 -1.92
CA ALA A 212 -0.09 4.06 -1.83
C ALA A 212 0.19 3.03 -0.75
N LEU A 213 0.96 2.01 -1.10
CA LEU A 213 1.50 1.04 -0.17
C LEU A 213 2.99 1.30 0.00
N SER A 214 3.50 1.13 1.22
CA SER A 214 4.94 1.02 1.47
C SER A 214 5.26 -0.20 2.31
N ILE A 215 6.47 -0.73 2.12
CA ILE A 215 7.05 -1.82 2.87
C ILE A 215 8.39 -1.38 3.46
N GLY A 216 8.64 -1.77 4.70
CA GLY A 216 9.91 -1.52 5.38
C GLY A 216 10.42 -2.73 6.17
N VAL A 217 11.74 -2.76 6.37
CA VAL A 217 12.43 -3.82 7.11
C VAL A 217 13.03 -3.29 8.40
N LEU A 218 12.98 -4.10 9.45
CA LEU A 218 13.61 -3.81 10.74
C LEU A 218 14.15 -5.08 11.41
N PRO A 219 15.22 -4.96 12.22
CA PRO A 219 15.51 -5.93 13.25
C PRO A 219 14.34 -6.00 14.24
N VAL A 220 14.01 -7.21 14.71
CA VAL A 220 12.88 -7.45 15.63
C VAL A 220 12.99 -6.61 16.90
N GLU A 221 14.20 -6.45 17.43
CA GLU A 221 14.50 -5.67 18.63
C GLU A 221 14.39 -4.15 18.42
N ARG A 222 14.32 -3.67 17.17
CA ARG A 222 14.20 -2.24 16.84
C ARG A 222 12.76 -1.77 16.81
N LEU A 223 11.78 -2.67 16.94
CA LEU A 223 10.35 -2.32 16.92
C LEU A 223 10.06 -1.15 17.88
N GLN A 224 9.56 -0.05 17.32
CA GLN A 224 9.17 1.14 18.09
C GLN A 224 7.68 1.08 18.46
N ARG A 225 7.31 1.86 19.47
CA ARG A 225 5.92 2.07 19.90
C ARG A 225 5.59 3.56 19.89
N LYS A 226 4.31 3.88 19.84
CA LYS A 226 3.83 5.27 19.87
C LYS A 226 3.57 5.86 21.26
N GLU A 227 3.70 5.07 22.34
CA GLU A 227 3.34 5.48 23.71
C GLU A 227 4.26 6.59 24.27
N ALA A 228 3.67 7.67 24.82
CA ALA A 228 4.38 8.69 25.61
C ALA A 228 4.68 8.25 27.05
N ALA A 229 5.34 7.10 27.22
CA ALA A 229 5.63 6.59 28.55
C ALA A 229 6.73 7.41 29.24
N GLY A 230 6.58 7.64 30.55
CA GLY A 230 7.61 8.21 31.43
C GLY A 230 7.45 9.71 31.69
N THR A 231 6.95 10.05 32.87
CA THR A 231 6.86 11.45 33.34
C THR A 231 8.20 12.16 33.29
N GLY A 232 8.19 13.39 32.79
CA GLY A 232 9.37 14.23 32.62
C GLY A 232 10.09 14.01 31.29
N ASN A 233 9.70 13.02 30.50
CA ASN A 233 10.21 12.86 29.14
C ASN A 233 9.85 14.08 28.28
N VAL A 234 10.77 14.46 27.40
CA VAL A 234 10.68 15.63 26.55
C VAL A 234 9.95 15.27 25.26
N VAL A 235 9.00 16.11 24.88
CA VAL A 235 8.30 16.02 23.59
C VAL A 235 9.07 16.85 22.57
N VAL A 236 9.59 16.20 21.54
CA VAL A 236 10.44 16.81 20.50
C VAL A 236 9.73 16.73 19.15
N LEU A 237 9.60 17.86 18.47
CA LEU A 237 9.19 17.91 17.07
C LEU A 237 10.44 17.83 16.19
N LEU A 238 10.51 16.81 15.34
CA LEU A 238 11.58 16.56 14.38
C LEU A 238 11.05 16.79 12.96
N GLY A 239 11.80 17.49 12.10
CA GLY A 239 11.47 17.63 10.68
C GLY A 239 11.20 19.07 10.22
N ALA A 240 10.32 19.23 9.24
CA ALA A 240 10.05 20.52 8.58
C ALA A 240 9.34 21.54 9.50
N LYS A 241 9.37 22.81 9.08
CA LYS A 241 8.63 23.89 9.76
C LYS A 241 7.13 23.78 9.49
N THR A 242 6.32 24.10 10.50
CA THR A 242 4.86 24.10 10.43
C THR A 242 4.35 25.32 9.67
N GLY A 243 3.59 25.11 8.61
CA GLY A 243 2.94 26.14 7.80
C GLY A 243 1.42 25.96 7.75
N ARG A 244 0.72 26.86 7.05
CA ARG A 244 -0.74 26.73 6.85
C ARG A 244 -1.07 25.68 5.80
N ASP A 245 -0.55 24.46 5.88
CA ASP A 245 -0.77 23.41 4.87
C ASP A 245 -1.94 22.51 5.27
N GLY A 246 -2.85 22.21 4.32
CA GLY A 246 -3.89 21.20 4.50
C GLY A 246 -4.91 21.45 5.63
N ILE A 247 -4.98 22.65 6.22
CA ILE A 247 -5.91 22.93 7.33
C ILE A 247 -7.36 22.69 6.88
N GLY A 248 -8.03 21.74 7.53
CA GLY A 248 -9.40 21.31 7.21
C GLY A 248 -9.49 20.22 6.12
N GLY A 249 -8.36 19.68 5.64
CA GLY A 249 -8.32 18.60 4.67
C GLY A 249 -9.05 17.35 5.18
N VAL A 250 -8.71 16.91 6.38
CA VAL A 250 -9.30 15.72 7.01
C VAL A 250 -10.77 15.89 7.43
N SER A 251 -11.11 16.99 8.08
CA SER A 251 -12.47 17.19 8.63
C SER A 251 -13.50 17.71 7.62
N VAL A 252 -13.08 18.46 6.60
CA VAL A 252 -14.00 19.12 5.65
C VAL A 252 -13.91 18.53 4.25
N LEU A 253 -12.73 18.16 3.75
CA LEU A 253 -12.59 17.62 2.39
C LEU A 253 -12.75 16.10 2.35
N ALA A 254 -12.02 15.36 3.19
CA ALA A 254 -12.02 13.89 3.19
C ALA A 254 -13.24 13.26 3.87
N SER A 255 -14.02 14.06 4.61
CA SER A 255 -15.22 13.62 5.35
C SER A 255 -16.53 14.18 4.77
N ALA A 256 -16.51 14.70 3.54
CA ALA A 256 -17.68 15.24 2.86
C ALA A 256 -17.70 14.86 1.37
N THR A 257 -18.89 14.91 0.77
CA THR A 257 -19.11 14.60 -0.64
C THR A 257 -18.81 15.81 -1.53
N PHE A 258 -18.32 15.58 -2.76
CA PHE A 258 -18.15 16.66 -3.72
C PHE A 258 -19.50 17.09 -4.33
N ASP A 259 -19.73 18.40 -4.39
CA ASP A 259 -20.83 19.03 -5.14
C ASP A 259 -20.37 19.46 -6.55
N ASP A 260 -21.31 19.65 -7.48
CA ASP A 260 -21.05 20.23 -8.81
C ASP A 260 -20.43 21.64 -8.66
N GLY A 261 -19.12 21.77 -8.92
CA GLY A 261 -18.35 23.02 -8.80
C GLY A 261 -17.42 23.13 -7.57
N SER A 262 -17.27 22.05 -6.80
CA SER A 262 -16.38 21.96 -5.64
C SER A 262 -14.88 22.09 -5.95
N GLU A 263 -14.47 22.01 -7.22
CA GLU A 263 -13.10 22.28 -7.72
C GLU A 263 -12.52 23.63 -7.26
N GLN A 264 -13.38 24.56 -6.84
CA GLN A 264 -13.00 25.91 -6.40
C GLN A 264 -12.61 26.01 -4.91
N ARG A 265 -12.89 24.98 -4.09
CA ARG A 265 -12.45 24.94 -2.69
C ARG A 265 -11.01 24.42 -2.65
N ARG A 266 -10.06 25.30 -2.96
CA ARG A 266 -8.62 25.01 -2.79
C ARG A 266 -8.18 25.50 -1.42
N PRO A 267 -8.21 24.68 -0.34
CA PRO A 267 -7.33 24.94 0.77
C PRO A 267 -5.88 24.94 0.27
N SER A 268 -4.99 25.48 1.07
CA SER A 268 -3.56 25.44 0.84
C SER A 268 -3.10 24.00 0.57
N VAL A 269 -2.86 23.73 -0.71
CA VAL A 269 -2.42 22.44 -1.24
C VAL A 269 -1.18 22.01 -0.45
N GLN A 270 -1.23 20.81 0.15
CA GLN A 270 -0.06 20.22 0.79
C GLN A 270 1.03 20.04 -0.26
N VAL A 271 2.27 20.40 0.04
CA VAL A 271 3.41 20.18 -0.85
C VAL A 271 4.42 19.35 -0.11
N GLY A 272 4.77 18.20 -0.68
CA GLY A 272 5.78 17.31 -0.12
C GLY A 272 7.21 17.73 -0.51
N ASP A 273 8.16 17.56 0.41
CA ASP A 273 9.60 17.69 0.18
C ASP A 273 10.30 16.33 0.37
N PRO A 274 10.42 15.51 -0.69
CA PRO A 274 11.03 14.19 -0.56
C PRO A 274 12.52 14.24 -0.17
N PHE A 275 13.21 15.37 -0.37
CA PHE A 275 14.60 15.50 0.04
C PHE A 275 14.71 15.66 1.56
N MET A 276 13.82 16.45 2.16
CA MET A 276 13.72 16.55 3.62
C MET A 276 13.29 15.21 4.23
N GLU A 277 12.32 14.53 3.64
CA GLU A 277 11.87 13.19 4.08
C GLU A 277 13.03 12.18 4.07
N LYS A 278 13.90 12.21 3.05
CA LYS A 278 15.10 11.36 3.02
C LYS A 278 16.04 11.62 4.20
N LEU A 279 16.29 12.89 4.54
CA LEU A 279 17.12 13.26 5.70
C LEU A 279 16.46 12.85 7.02
N LEU A 280 15.13 12.99 7.10
CA LEU A 280 14.32 12.56 8.24
C LEU A 280 14.43 11.05 8.47
N ILE A 281 14.33 10.24 7.42
CA ILE A 281 14.51 8.78 7.48
C ILE A 281 15.87 8.42 8.07
N GLU A 282 16.97 8.97 7.53
CA GLU A 282 18.31 8.62 8.03
C GLU A 282 18.55 9.10 9.47
N SER A 283 18.02 10.27 9.83
CA SER A 283 18.05 10.78 11.20
C SER A 283 17.32 9.83 12.16
N CYS A 284 16.06 9.47 11.86
CA CYS A 284 15.26 8.56 12.69
C CYS A 284 15.94 7.19 12.88
N LEU A 285 16.48 6.60 11.80
CA LEU A 285 17.14 5.30 11.89
C LEU A 285 18.39 5.33 12.77
N GLU A 286 19.20 6.39 12.70
CA GLU A 286 20.35 6.57 13.61
C GLU A 286 19.90 6.77 15.08
N LEU A 287 18.79 7.47 15.31
CA LEU A 287 18.22 7.64 16.65
C LEU A 287 17.74 6.29 17.23
N TYR A 288 17.15 5.43 16.41
CA TYR A 288 16.71 4.09 16.84
C TYR A 288 17.89 3.18 17.16
N ASP A 289 18.92 3.16 16.31
CA ASP A 289 20.12 2.35 16.52
C ASP A 289 20.90 2.77 17.77
N ALA A 290 20.85 4.06 18.11
CA ALA A 290 21.42 4.59 19.36
C ALA A 290 20.51 4.38 20.59
N GLY A 291 19.29 3.85 20.42
CA GLY A 291 18.34 3.61 21.50
C GLY A 291 17.90 4.90 22.21
N LEU A 292 17.72 5.99 21.46
CA LEU A 292 17.49 7.33 22.02
C LEU A 292 16.01 7.70 22.17
N VAL A 293 15.13 7.00 21.46
CA VAL A 293 13.70 7.28 21.39
C VAL A 293 12.95 6.37 22.37
N VAL A 294 12.00 6.94 23.10
CA VAL A 294 11.07 6.20 24.00
C VAL A 294 9.78 5.88 23.28
N GLY A 295 9.27 6.84 22.51
CA GLY A 295 8.10 6.68 21.65
C GLY A 295 8.19 7.62 20.45
N ILE A 296 7.56 7.24 19.35
CA ILE A 296 7.53 8.03 18.12
C ILE A 296 6.15 7.99 17.47
N GLN A 297 5.75 9.11 16.87
CA GLN A 297 4.56 9.22 16.04
C GLN A 297 4.86 10.04 14.79
N ASP A 298 4.28 9.67 13.66
CA ASP A 298 4.30 10.50 12.46
C ASP A 298 3.33 11.69 12.61
N LEU A 299 3.52 12.71 11.77
CA LEU A 299 2.53 13.78 11.61
C LEU A 299 1.97 13.72 10.19
N GLY A 300 0.88 12.98 10.01
CA GLY A 300 0.07 12.95 8.80
C GLY A 300 -1.17 13.84 8.86
N GLY A 301 -2.33 13.25 8.55
CA GLY A 301 -3.63 13.91 8.74
C GLY A 301 -3.80 14.39 10.18
N ALA A 302 -4.44 15.55 10.37
CA ALA A 302 -4.60 16.22 11.67
C ALA A 302 -3.33 16.76 12.36
N GLY A 303 -2.13 16.51 11.82
CA GLY A 303 -0.88 17.12 12.27
C GLY A 303 -0.58 16.94 13.76
N LEU A 304 -0.21 18.03 14.45
CA LEU A 304 0.12 18.01 15.87
C LEU A 304 -1.06 17.57 16.75
N THR A 305 -2.31 17.84 16.32
CA THR A 305 -3.50 17.39 17.06
C THR A 305 -3.49 15.89 17.25
N CYS A 306 -3.37 15.12 16.17
CA CYS A 306 -3.35 13.65 16.23
C CYS A 306 -2.13 13.17 17.00
N ALA A 307 -0.93 13.61 16.61
CA ALA A 307 0.31 13.11 17.22
C ALA A 307 0.36 13.34 18.73
N LEU A 308 -0.03 14.52 19.22
CA LEU A 308 -0.02 14.81 20.67
C LEU A 308 -1.09 14.00 21.42
N THR A 309 -2.27 13.86 20.84
CA THR A 309 -3.41 13.23 21.53
C THR A 309 -3.30 11.72 21.55
N GLU A 310 -2.93 11.08 20.44
CA GLU A 310 -2.74 9.63 20.37
C GLU A 310 -1.60 9.15 21.25
N THR A 311 -0.44 9.83 21.18
CA THR A 311 0.74 9.46 21.96
C THR A 311 0.50 9.63 23.46
N ALA A 312 -0.25 10.68 23.87
CA ALA A 312 -0.66 10.86 25.27
C ALA A 312 -1.72 9.84 25.73
N ALA A 313 -2.74 9.58 24.92
CA ALA A 313 -3.82 8.63 25.23
C ALA A 313 -3.28 7.19 25.34
N ALA A 314 -2.42 6.77 24.42
CA ALA A 314 -1.83 5.43 24.41
C ALA A 314 -1.00 5.11 25.68
N ALA A 315 -0.43 6.14 26.31
CA ALA A 315 0.34 6.00 27.55
C ALA A 315 -0.47 6.26 28.84
N GLU A 316 -1.77 6.58 28.72
CA GLU A 316 -2.62 7.05 29.83
C GLU A 316 -1.95 8.19 30.63
N ALA A 317 -1.24 9.09 29.92
CA ALA A 317 -0.40 10.12 30.52
C ALA A 317 -0.86 11.54 30.17
N GLY A 318 -0.51 12.50 31.03
CA GLY A 318 -0.67 13.93 30.75
C GLY A 318 0.47 14.44 29.88
N MET A 319 0.23 15.55 29.19
CA MET A 319 1.25 16.18 28.35
C MET A 319 1.09 17.70 28.37
N ARG A 320 2.20 18.42 28.49
CA ARG A 320 2.24 19.88 28.37
C ARG A 320 3.03 20.30 27.14
N VAL A 321 2.44 21.17 26.31
CA VAL A 321 3.04 21.63 25.05
C VAL A 321 3.01 23.15 24.98
N TRP A 322 4.12 23.73 24.50
CA TRP A 322 4.31 25.16 24.30
C TRP A 322 4.33 25.47 22.80
N LEU A 323 3.22 26.00 22.28
CA LEU A 323 3.11 26.29 20.85
C LEU A 323 4.12 27.35 20.39
N GLU A 324 4.53 28.28 21.25
CA GLU A 324 5.53 29.30 20.90
C GLU A 324 6.91 28.73 20.56
N ARG A 325 7.14 27.45 20.90
CA ARG A 325 8.37 26.71 20.55
C ARG A 325 8.26 25.97 19.22
N VAL A 326 7.06 25.80 18.67
CA VAL A 326 6.89 25.10 17.39
C VAL A 326 7.54 25.93 16.28
N PRO A 327 8.46 25.38 15.48
CA PRO A 327 9.05 26.10 14.36
C PRO A 327 8.00 26.40 13.29
N LEU A 328 7.73 27.68 13.04
CA LEU A 328 6.73 28.13 12.07
C LEU A 328 7.38 28.60 10.76
N ARG A 329 6.74 28.31 9.63
CA ARG A 329 7.05 28.93 8.33
C ARG A 329 6.45 30.33 8.24
N GLU A 330 5.28 30.51 8.87
CA GLU A 330 4.56 31.79 8.94
C GLU A 330 4.39 32.20 10.41
N PRO A 331 5.06 33.28 10.87
CA PRO A 331 4.96 33.71 12.28
C PRO A 331 3.57 34.15 12.73
N SER A 332 2.66 34.44 11.79
CA SER A 332 1.30 34.89 12.05
C SER A 332 0.27 33.75 12.14
N MET A 333 0.71 32.51 12.32
CA MET A 333 -0.21 31.40 12.54
C MET A 333 -0.85 31.48 13.93
N GLU A 334 -2.15 31.25 13.97
CA GLU A 334 -2.93 31.19 15.20
C GLU A 334 -2.83 29.79 15.84
N PRO A 335 -3.08 29.64 17.15
CA PRO A 335 -2.91 28.36 17.85
C PRO A 335 -3.63 27.16 17.21
N HIS A 336 -4.87 27.34 16.77
CA HIS A 336 -5.66 26.30 16.12
C HIS A 336 -5.09 25.91 14.75
N GLU A 337 -4.43 26.83 14.04
CA GLU A 337 -3.81 26.59 12.73
C GLU A 337 -2.49 25.83 12.88
N ILE A 338 -1.73 26.10 13.95
CA ILE A 338 -0.52 25.35 14.28
C ILE A 338 -0.87 23.89 14.63
N LEU A 339 -1.92 23.70 15.42
CA LEU A 339 -2.40 22.37 15.84
C LEU A 339 -3.00 21.56 14.69
N ALA A 340 -3.72 22.21 13.77
CA ALA A 340 -4.41 21.57 12.65
C ALA A 340 -3.57 21.47 11.37
N SER A 341 -2.36 22.02 11.35
CA SER A 341 -1.49 22.02 10.17
C SER A 341 -1.05 20.61 9.78
N GLU A 342 -1.27 20.27 8.51
CA GLU A 342 -0.88 19.01 7.86
C GLU A 342 0.41 19.20 7.04
N SER A 343 1.30 20.11 7.47
CA SER A 343 2.64 20.22 6.88
C SER A 343 3.37 18.88 6.92
N GLN A 344 4.01 18.53 5.81
CA GLN A 344 4.63 17.23 5.59
C GLN A 344 6.01 17.11 6.27
N GLU A 345 6.61 15.93 6.21
CA GLU A 345 7.98 15.64 6.69
C GLU A 345 8.23 15.99 8.17
N ARG A 346 7.34 15.56 9.07
CA ARG A 346 7.45 15.80 10.52
C ARG A 346 7.20 14.52 11.32
N MET A 347 7.93 14.36 12.42
CA MET A 347 7.76 13.31 13.43
C MET A 347 7.71 13.90 14.84
N LEU A 348 6.95 13.28 15.74
CA LEU A 348 6.91 13.57 17.17
C LEU A 348 7.72 12.50 17.91
N LEU A 349 8.72 12.91 18.69
CA LEU A 349 9.53 12.01 19.51
C LEU A 349 9.28 12.25 20.99
N ILE A 350 9.28 11.17 21.76
CA ILE A 350 9.33 11.18 23.22
C ILE A 350 10.72 10.73 23.63
N VAL A 351 11.44 11.59 24.36
CA VAL A 351 12.88 11.44 24.63
C VAL A 351 13.17 11.64 26.11
N ALA A 352 13.97 10.75 26.70
CA ALA A 352 14.44 10.92 28.08
C ALA A 352 15.31 12.18 28.21
N PRO A 353 15.17 13.01 29.26
CA PRO A 353 15.89 14.30 29.36
C PRO A 353 17.41 14.19 29.21
N GLU A 354 18.01 13.13 29.76
CA GLU A 354 19.45 12.86 29.67
C GLU A 354 19.93 12.48 28.26
N LYS A 355 19.01 12.13 27.36
CA LYS A 355 19.29 11.76 25.96
C LYS A 355 19.04 12.92 24.98
N LEU A 356 18.40 14.01 25.43
CA LEU A 356 17.98 15.10 24.55
C LEU A 356 19.14 15.72 23.76
N ASP A 357 20.26 16.02 24.42
CA ASP A 357 21.42 16.64 23.77
C ASP A 357 21.96 15.77 22.61
N GLU A 358 21.93 14.45 22.78
CA GLU A 358 22.38 13.52 21.74
C GLU A 358 21.39 13.44 20.57
N VAL A 359 20.07 13.48 20.85
CA VAL A 359 19.03 13.56 19.82
C VAL A 359 19.21 14.83 18.98
N LEU A 360 19.39 15.99 19.62
CA LEU A 360 19.59 17.26 18.93
C LEU A 360 20.87 17.25 18.08
N ARG A 361 21.94 16.61 18.58
CA ARG A 361 23.22 16.47 17.86
C ARG A 361 23.07 15.59 16.61
N ILE A 362 22.32 14.50 16.67
CA ILE A 362 22.07 13.62 15.52
C ILE A 362 21.18 14.34 14.49
N ALA A 363 20.14 15.05 14.93
CA ALA A 363 19.30 15.84 14.04
C ALA A 363 20.12 16.91 13.28
N ASP A 364 20.98 17.66 13.99
CA ASP A 364 21.88 18.66 13.39
C ASP A 364 22.86 18.05 12.38
N LYS A 365 23.43 16.87 12.68
CA LYS A 365 24.30 16.12 11.76
C LYS A 365 23.63 15.86 10.41
N TRP A 366 22.35 15.53 10.41
CA TRP A 366 21.56 15.26 9.20
C TRP A 366 20.90 16.52 8.61
N GLY A 367 21.06 17.69 9.24
CA GLY A 367 20.43 18.94 8.81
C GLY A 367 18.91 18.98 9.04
N VAL A 368 18.39 18.15 9.96
CA VAL A 368 16.97 18.07 10.31
C VAL A 368 16.72 18.92 11.57
N LEU A 369 15.67 19.74 11.56
CA LEU A 369 15.32 20.53 12.75
C LEU A 369 14.75 19.60 13.83
N ALA A 370 15.23 19.75 15.06
CA ALA A 370 14.67 19.09 16.24
C ALA A 370 14.42 20.15 17.33
N THR A 371 13.19 20.23 17.84
CA THR A 371 12.81 21.25 18.82
C THR A 371 12.04 20.63 19.99
N ALA A 372 12.49 20.88 21.21
CA ALA A 372 11.76 20.50 22.42
C ALA A 372 10.54 21.42 22.60
N ILE A 373 9.36 20.89 22.27
CA ILE A 373 8.09 21.63 22.27
C ILE A 373 7.22 21.34 23.50
N GLY A 374 7.55 20.32 24.29
CA GLY A 374 6.70 19.89 25.40
C GLY A 374 7.39 18.94 26.38
N GLU A 375 6.63 18.50 27.37
CA GLU A 375 7.00 17.50 28.37
C GLU A 375 5.81 16.57 28.68
N VAL A 376 6.10 15.30 28.96
CA VAL A 376 5.14 14.35 29.53
C VAL A 376 4.99 14.66 31.03
N THR A 377 3.76 14.76 31.52
CA THR A 377 3.46 15.18 32.90
C THR A 377 2.70 14.11 33.68
N ASP A 378 2.86 14.11 35.00
CA ASP A 378 1.94 13.37 35.88
C ASP A 378 0.53 13.99 35.79
N GLY A 379 -0.45 13.22 35.31
CA GLY A 379 -1.84 13.66 35.17
C GLY A 379 -2.56 12.97 34.01
N ASP A 380 -3.77 13.43 33.72
CA ASP A 380 -4.68 12.90 32.69
C ASP A 380 -5.09 13.96 31.65
N ARG A 381 -4.33 15.07 31.57
CA ARG A 381 -4.66 16.24 30.74
C ARG A 381 -3.59 16.53 29.70
N LEU A 382 -4.02 16.81 28.48
CA LEU A 382 -3.24 17.51 27.46
C LEU A 382 -3.46 19.02 27.65
N ILE A 383 -2.40 19.71 28.06
CA ILE A 383 -2.37 21.15 28.29
C ILE A 383 -1.50 21.79 27.21
N VAL A 384 -2.09 22.61 26.35
CA VAL A 384 -1.36 23.36 25.32
C VAL A 384 -1.42 24.85 25.65
N THR A 385 -0.25 25.48 25.70
CA THR A 385 -0.12 26.92 25.96
C THR A 385 0.40 27.67 24.75
N TRP A 386 0.01 28.94 24.63
CA TRP A 386 0.51 29.89 23.64
C TRP A 386 0.74 31.24 24.32
N ASN A 387 1.99 31.74 24.29
CA ASN A 387 2.36 33.03 24.87
C ASN A 387 1.91 33.19 26.35
N GLY A 388 2.04 32.12 27.14
CA GLY A 388 1.64 32.09 28.55
C GLY A 388 0.15 31.82 28.81
N HIS A 389 -0.68 31.77 27.76
CA HIS A 389 -2.11 31.48 27.89
C HIS A 389 -2.41 30.01 27.63
N THR A 390 -3.30 29.39 28.42
CA THR A 390 -3.78 28.02 28.14
C THR A 390 -4.88 28.07 27.08
N VAL A 391 -4.60 27.48 25.91
CA VAL A 391 -5.49 27.44 24.76
C VAL A 391 -6.16 26.08 24.56
N VAL A 392 -5.58 25.02 25.14
CA VAL A 392 -6.17 23.68 25.19
C VAL A 392 -5.96 23.12 26.59
N ASP A 393 -7.03 22.60 27.17
CA ASP A 393 -7.03 21.77 28.37
C ASP A 393 -8.11 20.69 28.20
N VAL A 394 -7.68 19.50 27.79
CA VAL A 394 -8.57 18.40 27.41
C VAL A 394 -8.05 17.07 27.98
N PRO A 395 -8.93 16.09 28.28
CA PRO A 395 -8.50 14.72 28.49
C PRO A 395 -8.13 14.10 27.12
N PRO A 396 -6.89 13.60 26.89
CA PRO A 396 -6.46 13.07 25.60
C PRO A 396 -7.38 11.97 25.06
N GLY A 397 -7.77 11.01 25.92
CA GLY A 397 -8.67 9.92 25.56
C GLY A 397 -10.05 10.38 25.07
N SER A 398 -10.49 11.60 25.41
CA SER A 398 -11.77 12.10 24.89
C SER A 398 -11.73 12.48 23.40
N LEU A 399 -10.54 12.75 22.86
CA LEU A 399 -10.33 13.04 21.45
C LEU A 399 -10.19 11.74 20.62
N VAL A 400 -9.61 10.69 21.20
CA VAL A 400 -9.26 9.44 20.51
C VAL A 400 -10.28 8.32 20.78
N ASP A 401 -10.52 8.03 22.06
CA ASP A 401 -11.28 6.84 22.50
C ASP A 401 -12.78 7.13 22.63
N ASP A 402 -13.14 8.30 23.15
CA ASP A 402 -14.54 8.69 23.37
C ASP A 402 -15.23 9.26 22.11
N GLY A 403 -14.58 9.18 20.95
CA GLY A 403 -15.17 9.61 19.68
C GLY A 403 -16.54 8.95 19.41
N PRO A 404 -17.40 9.57 18.59
CA PRO A 404 -18.67 8.97 18.20
C PRO A 404 -18.45 7.62 17.51
N VAL A 405 -19.33 6.67 17.80
CA VAL A 405 -19.39 5.37 17.14
C VAL A 405 -20.82 5.17 16.66
N TYR A 406 -21.00 5.08 15.34
CA TYR A 406 -22.31 4.99 14.73
C TYR A 406 -22.63 3.57 14.29
N HIS A 407 -23.84 3.14 14.64
CA HIS A 407 -24.50 2.03 13.99
C HIS A 407 -25.36 2.60 12.86
N ARG A 408 -24.71 2.88 11.73
CA ARG A 408 -25.37 3.43 10.55
C ARG A 408 -26.44 2.44 10.04
N PRO A 409 -27.58 2.93 9.53
CA PRO A 409 -28.58 2.05 8.91
C PRO A 409 -27.96 1.32 7.73
N MET A 410 -28.37 0.07 7.51
CA MET A 410 -27.91 -0.74 6.38
C MET A 410 -29.12 -1.27 5.60
N ARG A 411 -29.04 -1.23 4.28
CA ARG A 411 -30.07 -1.78 3.38
C ARG A 411 -29.42 -2.29 2.11
N GLU A 412 -29.77 -3.51 1.71
CA GLU A 412 -29.34 -4.05 0.42
C GLU A 412 -29.80 -3.15 -0.76
N PRO A 413 -28.96 -2.93 -1.79
CA PRO A 413 -29.34 -2.15 -2.97
C PRO A 413 -30.58 -2.73 -3.66
N ALA A 414 -31.58 -1.88 -3.92
CA ALA A 414 -32.85 -2.31 -4.51
C ALA A 414 -32.71 -2.87 -5.94
N ASP A 415 -31.66 -2.47 -6.65
CA ASP A 415 -31.35 -2.89 -8.01
C ASP A 415 -30.51 -4.18 -8.08
N LEU A 416 -29.94 -4.65 -6.97
CA LEU A 416 -28.97 -5.75 -6.94
C LEU A 416 -29.53 -7.04 -7.56
N ILE A 417 -30.81 -7.36 -7.30
CA ILE A 417 -31.47 -8.55 -7.86
C ILE A 417 -31.56 -8.48 -9.38
N LEU A 418 -31.92 -7.30 -9.93
CA LEU A 418 -32.01 -7.11 -11.37
C LEU A 418 -30.63 -7.09 -12.02
N LEU A 419 -29.66 -6.44 -11.37
CA LEU A 419 -28.27 -6.42 -11.82
C LEU A 419 -27.70 -7.84 -11.92
N ARG A 420 -27.93 -8.69 -10.92
CA ARG A 420 -27.48 -10.10 -10.91
C ARG A 420 -28.25 -11.00 -11.87
N ALA A 421 -29.47 -10.64 -12.24
CA ALA A 421 -30.23 -11.38 -13.24
C ALA A 421 -29.71 -11.10 -14.68
N ASP A 422 -29.05 -9.97 -14.90
CA ASP A 422 -28.56 -9.52 -16.21
C ASP A 422 -27.20 -10.13 -16.58
N ARG A 423 -27.22 -11.43 -16.86
CA ARG A 423 -26.03 -12.28 -16.98
C ARG A 423 -25.27 -12.08 -18.29
N ALA A 424 -23.97 -11.81 -18.18
CA ALA A 424 -23.07 -11.69 -19.33
C ALA A 424 -22.95 -13.01 -20.12
N GLU A 425 -23.23 -14.16 -19.47
CA GLU A 425 -23.24 -15.45 -20.16
C GLU A 425 -24.28 -15.53 -21.28
N THR A 426 -25.28 -14.64 -21.30
CA THR A 426 -26.31 -14.59 -22.34
C THR A 426 -25.98 -13.65 -23.50
N LEU A 427 -24.89 -12.88 -23.39
CA LEU A 427 -24.47 -11.93 -24.43
C LEU A 427 -23.99 -12.66 -25.70
N PRO A 428 -24.08 -12.03 -26.88
CA PRO A 428 -23.59 -12.59 -28.13
C PRO A 428 -22.07 -12.87 -28.08
N ARG A 429 -21.67 -14.12 -28.31
CA ARG A 429 -20.27 -14.57 -28.25
C ARG A 429 -19.63 -14.60 -29.65
N PRO A 430 -18.33 -14.34 -29.78
CA PRO A 430 -17.62 -14.58 -31.04
C PRO A 430 -17.62 -16.08 -31.38
N VAL A 431 -17.81 -16.39 -32.67
CA VAL A 431 -17.87 -17.78 -33.17
C VAL A 431 -16.86 -17.95 -34.29
N GLY A 432 -16.03 -18.98 -34.17
CA GLY A 432 -14.99 -19.30 -35.15
C GLY A 432 -13.67 -18.56 -34.92
N GLY A 433 -12.60 -19.08 -35.53
CA GLY A 433 -11.22 -18.64 -35.32
C GLY A 433 -11.00 -17.15 -35.54
N ASP A 434 -11.49 -16.59 -36.65
CA ASP A 434 -11.29 -15.18 -37.00
C ASP A 434 -11.94 -14.23 -35.99
N ALA A 435 -13.15 -14.55 -35.51
CA ALA A 435 -13.86 -13.72 -34.53
C ALA A 435 -13.19 -13.79 -33.15
N LEU A 436 -12.67 -14.97 -32.76
CA LEU A 436 -11.89 -15.11 -31.53
C LEU A 436 -10.60 -14.31 -31.60
N ARG A 437 -9.87 -14.41 -32.72
CA ARG A 437 -8.66 -13.64 -33.00
C ARG A 437 -8.90 -12.12 -32.87
N GLU A 438 -9.96 -11.61 -33.47
CA GLU A 438 -10.34 -10.19 -33.36
C GLU A 438 -10.65 -9.80 -31.92
N THR A 439 -11.32 -10.69 -31.17
CA THR A 439 -11.64 -10.46 -29.75
C THR A 439 -10.38 -10.37 -28.90
N VAL A 440 -9.38 -11.23 -29.13
CA VAL A 440 -8.07 -11.16 -28.45
C VAL A 440 -7.42 -9.79 -28.69
N LEU A 441 -7.28 -9.39 -29.95
CA LEU A 441 -6.63 -8.11 -30.30
C LEU A 441 -7.35 -6.89 -29.71
N ARG A 442 -8.69 -6.95 -29.65
CA ARG A 442 -9.48 -5.88 -29.02
C ARG A 442 -9.26 -5.82 -27.51
N MET A 443 -9.25 -6.97 -26.84
CA MET A 443 -9.10 -7.05 -25.39
C MET A 443 -7.71 -6.63 -24.94
N ILE A 444 -6.63 -7.18 -25.52
CA ILE A 444 -5.26 -6.82 -25.13
C ILE A 444 -4.92 -5.35 -25.41
N ALA A 445 -5.67 -4.70 -26.30
CA ALA A 445 -5.55 -3.27 -26.60
C ALA A 445 -6.44 -2.38 -25.72
N SER A 446 -7.26 -2.95 -24.84
CA SER A 446 -8.15 -2.18 -23.96
C SER A 446 -7.37 -1.53 -22.80
N PRO A 447 -7.83 -0.38 -22.25
CA PRO A 447 -7.08 0.32 -21.20
C PRO A 447 -6.74 -0.52 -19.96
N ASN A 448 -7.61 -1.47 -19.58
CA ASN A 448 -7.41 -2.32 -18.40
C ASN A 448 -6.44 -3.48 -18.66
N LEU A 449 -6.44 -4.07 -19.86
CA LEU A 449 -5.61 -5.23 -20.20
C LEU A 449 -4.33 -4.89 -21.00
N CYS A 450 -4.16 -3.64 -21.42
CA CYS A 450 -2.97 -3.23 -22.15
C CYS A 450 -1.75 -3.05 -21.25
N ASP A 451 -0.59 -2.99 -21.89
CA ASP A 451 0.70 -2.78 -21.25
C ASP A 451 0.72 -1.49 -20.40
N LYS A 452 1.21 -1.61 -19.16
CA LYS A 452 1.32 -0.50 -18.20
C LYS A 452 2.71 0.16 -18.20
N THR A 453 3.57 -0.12 -19.18
CA THR A 453 4.94 0.38 -19.23
C THR A 453 4.98 1.91 -19.28
N TRP A 454 4.02 2.57 -19.94
CA TRP A 454 3.91 4.04 -19.94
C TRP A 454 3.83 4.63 -18.53
N VAL A 455 3.14 3.97 -17.60
CA VAL A 455 3.08 4.38 -16.18
C VAL A 455 4.39 4.03 -15.49
N THR A 456 4.75 2.75 -15.55
CA THR A 456 5.80 2.19 -14.69
C THR A 456 7.21 2.59 -15.12
N GLU A 457 7.47 3.02 -16.35
CA GLU A 457 8.79 3.56 -16.78
C GLU A 457 9.13 4.91 -16.15
N GLN A 458 8.15 5.57 -15.53
CA GLN A 458 8.34 6.83 -14.82
C GLN A 458 8.80 6.61 -13.37
N TYR A 459 8.83 5.35 -12.91
CA TYR A 459 9.22 4.95 -11.56
C TYR A 459 10.57 4.22 -11.57
N ASP A 460 11.41 4.48 -10.58
CA ASP A 460 12.58 3.64 -10.30
C ASP A 460 12.14 2.25 -9.84
N ARG A 461 12.91 1.21 -10.20
CA ARG A 461 12.66 -0.18 -9.80
C ARG A 461 13.90 -0.89 -9.23
N TYR A 462 15.06 -0.24 -9.20
CA TYR A 462 16.36 -0.89 -8.95
C TYR A 462 17.16 -0.30 -7.80
N VAL A 463 16.82 0.90 -7.32
CA VAL A 463 17.52 1.53 -6.21
C VAL A 463 17.53 0.60 -4.99
N LEU A 464 18.63 0.64 -4.23
CA LEU A 464 19.01 -0.34 -3.18
C LEU A 464 19.46 -1.73 -3.69
N GLY A 465 19.27 -2.06 -4.97
CA GLY A 465 19.82 -3.28 -5.59
C GLY A 465 19.20 -4.61 -5.13
N ASN A 466 18.05 -4.56 -4.46
CA ASN A 466 17.40 -5.72 -3.85
C ASN A 466 16.08 -6.13 -4.50
N THR A 467 15.61 -5.40 -5.51
CA THR A 467 14.46 -5.81 -6.33
C THR A 467 14.82 -7.02 -7.19
N VAL A 468 14.09 -8.12 -7.04
CA VAL A 468 14.28 -9.37 -7.76
C VAL A 468 13.24 -9.52 -8.87
N LEU A 469 11.97 -9.24 -8.54
CA LEU A 469 10.86 -9.12 -9.48
C LEU A 469 10.12 -7.81 -9.18
N ALA A 470 9.64 -7.14 -10.23
CA ALA A 470 8.80 -5.95 -10.18
C ALA A 470 7.90 -5.97 -11.42
N GLN A 471 7.06 -4.95 -11.59
CA GLN A 471 6.12 -4.87 -12.72
C GLN A 471 6.82 -5.18 -14.06
N PRO A 472 6.20 -5.97 -14.94
CA PRO A 472 4.81 -6.44 -14.92
C PRO A 472 4.62 -7.86 -14.33
N GLU A 473 5.47 -8.31 -13.39
CA GLU A 473 5.30 -9.62 -12.75
C GLU A 473 4.10 -9.62 -11.77
N ASP A 474 3.49 -10.78 -11.49
CA ASP A 474 2.30 -10.91 -10.63
C ASP A 474 2.50 -10.37 -9.20
N ALA A 475 3.73 -10.42 -8.70
CA ALA A 475 4.10 -9.89 -7.40
C ALA A 475 5.47 -9.22 -7.45
N GLY A 476 5.62 -8.14 -6.67
CA GLY A 476 6.92 -7.54 -6.39
C GLY A 476 7.71 -8.42 -5.42
N VAL A 477 8.95 -8.79 -5.77
CA VAL A 477 9.82 -9.61 -4.93
C VAL A 477 11.07 -8.83 -4.54
N LEU A 478 11.33 -8.74 -3.24
CA LEU A 478 12.48 -8.07 -2.65
C LEU A 478 13.36 -9.08 -1.91
N ARG A 479 14.68 -9.02 -2.13
CA ARG A 479 15.66 -9.67 -1.27
C ARG A 479 15.84 -8.87 0.01
N ILE A 480 15.68 -9.50 1.16
CA ILE A 480 15.83 -8.87 2.47
C ILE A 480 17.18 -9.18 3.10
N ASP A 481 17.68 -10.40 2.91
CA ASP A 481 19.00 -10.81 3.40
C ASP A 481 19.83 -11.39 2.24
N GLU A 482 20.98 -10.76 2.00
CA GLU A 482 21.91 -11.14 0.95
C GLU A 482 22.65 -12.45 1.25
N GLN A 483 22.85 -12.79 2.54
CA GLN A 483 23.59 -13.99 2.94
C GLN A 483 22.75 -15.26 2.83
N THR A 484 21.50 -15.18 3.26
CA THR A 484 20.58 -16.33 3.27
C THR A 484 19.75 -16.42 1.99
N GLY A 485 19.60 -15.32 1.25
CA GLY A 485 18.68 -15.22 0.12
C GLY A 485 17.24 -14.93 0.54
N LEU A 486 16.94 -14.82 1.85
CA LEU A 486 15.60 -14.56 2.36
C LEU A 486 15.00 -13.31 1.72
N GLY A 487 13.75 -13.41 1.30
CA GLY A 487 13.02 -12.32 0.69
C GLY A 487 11.52 -12.33 1.01
N VAL A 488 10.85 -11.34 0.44
CA VAL A 488 9.41 -11.17 0.53
C VAL A 488 8.81 -10.98 -0.86
N ALA A 489 7.59 -11.47 -1.03
CA ALA A 489 6.74 -11.23 -2.18
C ALA A 489 5.52 -10.43 -1.73
N LEU A 490 5.08 -9.49 -2.54
CA LEU A 490 3.95 -8.62 -2.22
C LEU A 490 3.10 -8.42 -3.47
N SER A 491 1.78 -8.44 -3.31
CA SER A 491 0.82 -8.07 -4.35
C SER A 491 -0.35 -7.30 -3.77
N VAL A 492 -1.07 -6.57 -4.61
CA VAL A 492 -2.20 -5.69 -4.29
C VAL A 492 -3.27 -5.82 -5.36
N ASP A 493 -4.49 -6.16 -4.97
CA ASP A 493 -5.57 -6.44 -5.92
C ASP A 493 -6.92 -5.89 -5.42
N GLY A 494 -7.78 -5.45 -6.34
CA GLY A 494 -9.09 -4.88 -5.97
C GLY A 494 -10.04 -4.61 -7.15
N ASN A 495 -10.79 -5.63 -7.57
CA ASN A 495 -11.77 -5.51 -8.66
C ASN A 495 -13.12 -4.92 -8.18
N GLY A 496 -13.33 -3.63 -8.44
CA GLY A 496 -14.54 -2.91 -8.06
C GLY A 496 -15.82 -3.38 -8.77
N ARG A 497 -15.72 -3.97 -9.98
CA ARG A 497 -16.89 -4.51 -10.69
C ARG A 497 -17.41 -5.76 -10.00
N TYR A 498 -16.52 -6.66 -9.59
CA TYR A 498 -16.92 -7.84 -8.82
C TYR A 498 -17.57 -7.45 -7.49
N ALA A 499 -16.98 -6.50 -6.76
CA ALA A 499 -17.54 -6.00 -5.51
C ALA A 499 -18.87 -5.23 -5.69
N ARG A 500 -19.10 -4.62 -6.87
CA ARG A 500 -20.40 -4.03 -7.22
C ARG A 500 -21.50 -5.08 -7.45
N LEU A 501 -21.14 -6.23 -8.03
CA LEU A 501 -22.07 -7.35 -8.26
C LEU A 501 -22.32 -8.14 -6.96
N ASP A 502 -21.29 -8.36 -6.15
CA ASP A 502 -21.36 -8.99 -4.85
C ASP A 502 -20.25 -8.46 -3.93
N PRO A 503 -20.53 -7.56 -2.97
CA PRO A 503 -19.48 -6.99 -2.14
C PRO A 503 -18.78 -8.02 -1.25
N TYR A 504 -19.50 -9.05 -0.79
CA TYR A 504 -18.92 -10.11 0.05
C TYR A 504 -17.96 -10.98 -0.76
N ASN A 505 -18.44 -11.54 -1.88
CA ASN A 505 -17.63 -12.41 -2.73
C ASN A 505 -16.57 -11.63 -3.51
N GLY A 506 -16.86 -10.40 -3.93
CA GLY A 506 -15.89 -9.51 -4.60
C GLY A 506 -14.70 -9.17 -3.71
N ALA A 507 -14.92 -8.92 -2.42
CA ALA A 507 -13.82 -8.72 -1.49
C ALA A 507 -13.02 -10.02 -1.20
N LYS A 508 -13.69 -11.18 -1.18
CA LYS A 508 -12.99 -12.49 -1.13
C LYS A 508 -12.19 -12.77 -2.40
N LEU A 509 -12.66 -12.34 -3.58
CA LEU A 509 -11.93 -12.46 -4.84
C LEU A 509 -10.68 -11.58 -4.85
N ALA A 510 -10.76 -10.33 -4.40
CA ALA A 510 -9.59 -9.46 -4.24
C ALA A 510 -8.52 -10.08 -3.31
N LEU A 511 -8.95 -10.66 -2.18
CA LEU A 511 -8.06 -11.41 -1.30
C LEU A 511 -7.46 -12.66 -1.98
N ALA A 512 -8.28 -13.43 -2.70
CA ALA A 512 -7.86 -14.64 -3.38
C ALA A 512 -6.81 -14.35 -4.48
N GLU A 513 -7.02 -13.29 -5.25
CA GLU A 513 -6.12 -12.85 -6.31
C GLU A 513 -4.77 -12.41 -5.76
N ALA A 514 -4.73 -11.51 -4.77
CA ALA A 514 -3.49 -11.10 -4.11
C ALA A 514 -2.76 -12.26 -3.45
N TYR A 515 -3.49 -13.19 -2.83
CA TYR A 515 -2.94 -14.42 -2.28
C TYR A 515 -2.29 -15.29 -3.37
N ARG A 516 -2.97 -15.45 -4.50
CA ARG A 516 -2.52 -16.26 -5.64
C ARG A 516 -1.32 -15.62 -6.33
N ASN A 517 -1.31 -14.31 -6.53
CA ASN A 517 -0.20 -13.56 -7.14
C ASN A 517 1.10 -13.72 -6.35
N VAL A 518 1.03 -13.61 -5.03
CA VAL A 518 2.17 -13.91 -4.14
C VAL A 518 2.63 -15.36 -4.28
N ALA A 519 1.70 -16.31 -4.36
CA ALA A 519 2.01 -17.72 -4.48
C ALA A 519 2.64 -18.11 -5.83
N VAL A 520 2.16 -17.51 -6.92
CA VAL A 520 2.68 -17.70 -8.28
C VAL A 520 4.13 -17.25 -8.39
N ALA A 521 4.51 -16.16 -7.71
CA ALA A 521 5.90 -15.71 -7.63
C ALA A 521 6.81 -16.65 -6.80
N GLY A 522 6.24 -17.65 -6.12
CA GLY A 522 6.93 -18.60 -5.24
C GLY A 522 6.91 -18.22 -3.76
N GLY A 523 6.17 -17.17 -3.38
CA GLY A 523 6.02 -16.74 -1.98
C GLY A 523 4.99 -17.55 -1.23
N LYS A 524 5.21 -17.76 0.07
CA LYS A 524 4.18 -18.26 0.99
C LYS A 524 3.44 -17.07 1.61
N PRO A 525 2.15 -16.84 1.32
CA PRO A 525 1.38 -15.76 1.93
C PRO A 525 1.29 -15.90 3.46
N ILE A 526 1.44 -14.80 4.20
CA ILE A 526 1.43 -14.81 5.68
C ILE A 526 0.65 -13.67 6.33
N ALA A 527 0.36 -12.58 5.63
CA ALA A 527 -0.29 -11.40 6.20
C ALA A 527 -1.02 -10.57 5.17
N VAL A 528 -2.03 -9.81 5.63
CA VAL A 528 -2.88 -8.96 4.80
C VAL A 528 -2.85 -7.51 5.30
N THR A 529 -2.94 -6.57 4.37
CA THR A 529 -3.34 -5.18 4.60
C THR A 529 -4.48 -4.82 3.65
N ASP A 530 -5.35 -3.88 4.02
CA ASP A 530 -6.47 -3.48 3.17
C ASP A 530 -6.65 -1.97 3.10
N CYS A 531 -7.13 -1.47 1.96
CA CYS A 531 -7.63 -0.12 1.81
C CYS A 531 -9.05 -0.15 1.24
N LEU A 532 -10.02 0.23 2.07
CA LEU A 532 -11.44 0.13 1.76
C LEU A 532 -11.95 1.47 1.22
N ASN A 533 -12.22 1.54 -0.09
CA ASN A 533 -12.71 2.76 -0.75
C ASN A 533 -14.20 2.65 -1.07
N PHE A 534 -15.02 3.53 -0.48
CA PHE A 534 -16.48 3.50 -0.57
C PHE A 534 -17.06 4.92 -0.67
N GLY A 535 -18.33 5.01 -1.11
CA GLY A 535 -19.11 6.25 -1.09
C GLY A 535 -19.47 6.73 0.33
N SER A 536 -20.51 7.54 0.47
CA SER A 536 -20.93 8.07 1.77
C SER A 536 -21.48 6.97 2.69
N PRO A 537 -20.99 6.86 3.94
CA PRO A 537 -21.46 5.90 4.93
C PRO A 537 -22.87 6.21 5.46
N GLU A 538 -23.42 7.37 5.08
CA GLU A 538 -24.78 7.79 5.45
C GLU A 538 -25.85 7.18 4.54
N ASP A 539 -25.47 6.75 3.32
CA ASP A 539 -26.36 5.95 2.48
C ASP A 539 -26.42 4.52 3.03
N PRO A 540 -27.62 4.03 3.42
CA PRO A 540 -27.76 2.66 3.91
C PRO A 540 -27.27 1.58 2.95
N THR A 541 -27.29 1.88 1.65
CA THR A 541 -26.86 1.00 0.57
C THR A 541 -25.35 0.84 0.54
N VAL A 542 -24.63 1.96 0.62
CA VAL A 542 -23.17 1.98 0.67
C VAL A 542 -22.66 1.34 1.96
N MET A 543 -23.29 1.66 3.10
CA MET A 543 -22.91 1.04 4.37
C MET A 543 -23.12 -0.48 4.37
N TRP A 544 -24.21 -0.96 3.76
CA TRP A 544 -24.42 -2.40 3.59
C TRP A 544 -23.31 -3.05 2.73
N GLN A 545 -22.95 -2.43 1.60
CA GLN A 545 -21.84 -2.91 0.76
C GLN A 545 -20.51 -2.95 1.53
N PHE A 546 -20.22 -1.90 2.31
CA PHE A 546 -19.03 -1.82 3.17
C PHE A 546 -19.01 -2.96 4.19
N ALA A 547 -20.10 -3.16 4.94
CA ALA A 547 -20.20 -4.20 5.95
C ALA A 547 -20.01 -5.60 5.35
N GLU A 548 -20.58 -5.86 4.17
CA GLU A 548 -20.43 -7.14 3.46
C GLU A 548 -19.01 -7.36 2.96
N ALA A 549 -18.33 -6.33 2.43
CA ALA A 549 -16.94 -6.42 2.00
C ALA A 549 -15.99 -6.71 3.17
N VAL A 550 -16.12 -5.98 4.30
CA VAL A 550 -15.36 -6.24 5.52
C VAL A 550 -15.59 -7.67 6.03
N ARG A 551 -16.85 -8.13 6.00
CA ARG A 551 -17.20 -9.50 6.37
C ARG A 551 -16.53 -10.52 5.45
N GLY A 552 -16.49 -10.25 4.13
CA GLY A 552 -15.82 -11.07 3.13
C GLY A 552 -14.33 -11.24 3.41
N ILE A 553 -13.61 -10.13 3.64
CA ILE A 553 -12.18 -10.14 3.96
C ILE A 553 -11.93 -10.88 5.28
N ALA A 554 -12.71 -10.60 6.33
CA ALA A 554 -12.52 -11.22 7.64
C ALA A 554 -12.75 -12.74 7.60
N ASP A 555 -13.82 -13.19 6.92
CA ASP A 555 -14.10 -14.61 6.74
C ASP A 555 -13.02 -15.28 5.88
N GLY A 556 -12.57 -14.63 4.81
CA GLY A 556 -11.54 -15.14 3.93
C GLY A 556 -10.17 -15.26 4.60
N CYS A 557 -9.78 -14.26 5.41
CA CYS A 557 -8.55 -14.28 6.19
C CYS A 557 -8.56 -15.42 7.23
N LEU A 558 -9.69 -15.63 7.91
CA LEU A 558 -9.87 -16.74 8.83
C LEU A 558 -9.74 -18.10 8.13
N GLU A 559 -10.35 -18.24 6.95
CA GLU A 559 -10.33 -19.47 6.14
C GLU A 559 -8.93 -19.76 5.58
N LEU A 560 -8.22 -18.74 5.09
CA LEU A 560 -6.84 -18.86 4.59
C LEU A 560 -5.78 -18.98 5.70
N GLY A 561 -6.13 -18.61 6.93
CA GLY A 561 -5.21 -18.64 8.07
C GLY A 561 -4.18 -17.50 8.07
N ILE A 562 -4.46 -16.38 7.40
CA ILE A 562 -3.58 -15.21 7.36
C ILE A 562 -4.30 -13.97 7.92
N PRO A 563 -3.71 -13.24 8.89
CA PRO A 563 -4.40 -12.13 9.55
C PRO A 563 -4.28 -10.82 8.77
N VAL A 564 -5.31 -9.97 8.89
CA VAL A 564 -5.19 -8.54 8.61
C VAL A 564 -4.34 -7.90 9.69
N THR A 565 -3.29 -7.20 9.28
CA THR A 565 -2.31 -6.58 10.18
C THR A 565 -2.58 -5.09 10.41
N GLY A 566 -3.23 -4.43 9.46
CA GLY A 566 -3.62 -3.02 9.48
C GLY A 566 -4.15 -2.61 8.10
N GLY A 567 -4.72 -1.41 8.00
CA GLY A 567 -5.32 -0.94 6.76
C GLY A 567 -5.83 0.49 6.87
N ASN A 568 -6.61 0.91 5.87
CA ASN A 568 -7.20 2.25 5.77
C ASN A 568 -8.65 2.18 5.28
N VAL A 569 -9.47 3.15 5.68
CA VAL A 569 -10.84 3.31 5.16
C VAL A 569 -11.01 4.71 4.58
N SER A 570 -11.39 4.77 3.31
CA SER A 570 -11.74 5.99 2.60
C SER A 570 -13.23 5.97 2.28
N PHE A 571 -13.99 6.78 2.99
CA PHE A 571 -15.41 7.02 2.72
C PHE A 571 -15.62 8.30 1.91
N TYR A 572 -16.88 8.57 1.54
CA TYR A 572 -17.27 9.78 0.81
C TYR A 572 -16.65 9.92 -0.59
N ASN A 573 -16.21 8.82 -1.20
CA ASN A 573 -15.80 8.78 -2.60
C ASN A 573 -17.04 8.81 -3.51
N GLN A 574 -17.69 9.98 -3.60
CA GLN A 574 -18.87 10.21 -4.42
C GLN A 574 -19.00 11.68 -4.83
N THR A 575 -19.56 11.91 -6.01
CA THR A 575 -19.90 13.25 -6.52
C THR A 575 -21.42 13.34 -6.69
N GLY A 576 -22.04 14.29 -6.00
CA GLY A 576 -23.49 14.33 -5.88
C GLY A 576 -24.05 13.02 -5.32
N ALA A 577 -24.93 12.37 -6.09
CA ALA A 577 -25.54 11.09 -5.74
C ALA A 577 -24.80 9.87 -6.31
N ALA A 578 -23.75 10.06 -7.12
CA ALA A 578 -23.03 8.98 -7.78
C ALA A 578 -21.81 8.56 -6.95
N ALA A 579 -21.92 7.42 -6.28
CA ALA A 579 -20.81 6.77 -5.60
C ALA A 579 -19.98 5.93 -6.57
N ILE A 580 -18.68 5.80 -6.27
CA ILE A 580 -17.82 4.79 -6.90
C ILE A 580 -18.39 3.38 -6.67
N HIS A 581 -17.91 2.41 -7.44
CA HIS A 581 -18.09 1.02 -7.04
C HIS A 581 -17.41 0.75 -5.69
N PRO A 582 -17.94 -0.18 -4.86
CA PRO A 582 -17.20 -0.69 -3.71
C PRO A 582 -15.82 -1.19 -4.16
N THR A 583 -14.74 -0.64 -3.61
CA THR A 583 -13.37 -1.00 -4.05
C THR A 583 -12.51 -1.34 -2.84
N PRO A 584 -12.67 -2.56 -2.29
CA PRO A 584 -11.76 -3.11 -1.29
C PRO A 584 -10.45 -3.52 -1.99
N ILE A 585 -9.39 -2.77 -1.75
CA ILE A 585 -8.05 -3.10 -2.23
C ILE A 585 -7.36 -3.93 -1.15
N VAL A 586 -6.86 -5.10 -1.51
CA VAL A 586 -6.25 -6.05 -0.57
C VAL A 586 -4.80 -6.26 -0.97
N GLY A 587 -3.88 -5.98 -0.03
CA GLY A 587 -2.47 -6.29 -0.17
C GLY A 587 -2.09 -7.54 0.61
N VAL A 588 -1.38 -8.47 -0.01
CA VAL A 588 -0.93 -9.72 0.62
C VAL A 588 0.60 -9.79 0.62
N LEU A 589 1.19 -9.99 1.79
CA LEU A 589 2.62 -10.23 1.97
C LEU A 589 2.89 -11.72 2.12
N GLY A 590 3.90 -12.21 1.41
CA GLY A 590 4.46 -13.55 1.56
C GLY A 590 5.96 -13.58 1.75
N VAL A 591 6.48 -14.71 2.22
CA VAL A 591 7.91 -14.94 2.46
C VAL A 591 8.45 -15.93 1.44
N ILE A 592 9.67 -15.68 0.98
CA ILE A 592 10.44 -16.58 0.12
C ILE A 592 11.76 -16.90 0.82
N ASP A 593 12.04 -18.18 1.08
CA ASP A 593 13.24 -18.61 1.80
C ASP A 593 14.54 -18.25 1.05
N ASP A 594 14.54 -18.41 -0.27
CA ASP A 594 15.62 -17.98 -1.15
C ASP A 594 15.04 -17.36 -2.43
N VAL A 595 15.20 -16.04 -2.58
CA VAL A 595 14.70 -15.31 -3.75
C VAL A 595 15.24 -15.86 -5.06
N ALA A 596 16.37 -16.59 -5.11
CA ALA A 596 16.83 -17.22 -6.35
C ALA A 596 15.82 -18.23 -6.93
N GLN A 597 14.91 -18.74 -6.09
CA GLN A 597 13.85 -19.68 -6.45
C GLN A 597 12.56 -19.01 -6.94
N ARG A 598 12.52 -17.66 -7.01
CA ARG A 598 11.37 -16.92 -7.57
C ARG A 598 10.97 -17.44 -8.95
N VAL A 599 9.68 -17.42 -9.23
CA VAL A 599 9.11 -17.83 -10.52
C VAL A 599 8.57 -16.60 -11.27
N PRO A 600 9.08 -16.30 -12.49
CA PRO A 600 8.59 -15.18 -13.30
C PRO A 600 7.36 -15.58 -14.13
N ILE A 601 6.63 -14.59 -14.65
CA ILE A 601 5.47 -14.82 -15.55
C ILE A 601 5.92 -15.24 -16.96
N GLY A 602 7.10 -14.80 -17.38
CA GLY A 602 7.51 -14.90 -18.78
C GLY A 602 8.02 -16.28 -19.17
N PHE A 603 7.47 -16.85 -20.25
CA PHE A 603 7.98 -18.08 -20.84
C PHE A 603 9.47 -17.95 -21.19
N THR A 604 10.28 -18.88 -20.69
CA THR A 604 11.72 -18.84 -20.89
C THR A 604 12.11 -19.71 -22.09
N PRO A 605 13.08 -19.29 -22.92
CA PRO A 605 13.65 -20.18 -23.92
C PRO A 605 14.15 -21.47 -23.28
N SER A 606 13.52 -22.59 -23.62
CA SER A 606 13.87 -23.89 -23.03
C SER A 606 15.25 -24.36 -23.51
N ALA A 607 15.97 -25.07 -22.65
CA ALA A 607 17.15 -25.81 -23.05
C ALA A 607 16.80 -27.05 -23.91
N HIS A 608 15.54 -27.50 -23.86
CA HIS A 608 15.06 -28.63 -24.64
C HIS A 608 14.53 -28.17 -26.01
N PRO A 609 14.84 -28.87 -27.13
CA PRO A 609 14.38 -28.47 -28.46
C PRO A 609 12.86 -28.43 -28.64
N GLU A 610 12.12 -29.21 -27.84
CA GLU A 610 10.65 -29.26 -27.88
C GLU A 610 9.98 -28.28 -26.89
N GLY A 611 10.75 -27.36 -26.30
CA GLY A 611 10.24 -26.40 -25.33
C GLY A 611 9.80 -27.00 -24.00
N ASP A 612 9.26 -26.14 -23.14
CA ASP A 612 8.66 -26.53 -21.86
C ASP A 612 7.19 -26.91 -22.05
N LEU A 613 6.69 -27.79 -21.20
CA LEU A 613 5.28 -28.19 -21.19
C LEU A 613 4.44 -27.12 -20.48
N VAL A 614 3.33 -26.71 -21.08
CA VAL A 614 2.42 -25.73 -20.52
C VAL A 614 1.21 -26.44 -19.92
N PHE A 615 0.95 -26.16 -18.65
CA PHE A 615 -0.19 -26.69 -17.91
C PHE A 615 -1.13 -25.55 -17.47
N LEU A 616 -2.43 -25.79 -17.56
CA LEU A 616 -3.45 -25.01 -16.87
C LEU A 616 -3.79 -25.70 -15.54
N LEU A 617 -3.69 -24.97 -14.45
CA LEU A 617 -4.11 -25.40 -13.12
C LEU A 617 -5.50 -24.83 -12.81
N GLY A 618 -6.33 -25.62 -12.14
CA GLY A 618 -7.71 -25.28 -11.78
C GLY A 618 -8.73 -25.55 -12.90
N GLU A 619 -9.97 -25.10 -12.69
CA GLU A 619 -11.10 -25.41 -13.55
C GLU A 619 -11.70 -24.15 -14.19
N THR A 620 -11.89 -24.16 -15.50
CA THR A 620 -12.60 -23.08 -16.19
C THR A 620 -14.11 -23.33 -16.14
N ARG A 621 -14.87 -22.33 -15.66
CA ARG A 621 -16.34 -22.34 -15.65
C ARG A 621 -16.87 -21.33 -16.65
N ASN A 622 -18.17 -21.36 -16.92
CA ASN A 622 -18.81 -20.32 -17.75
C ASN A 622 -19.18 -19.12 -16.86
N GLU A 623 -18.14 -18.39 -16.42
CA GLU A 623 -18.23 -17.20 -15.57
C GLU A 623 -17.68 -16.02 -16.39
N LEU A 624 -18.58 -15.21 -16.92
CA LEU A 624 -18.29 -14.07 -17.81
C LEU A 624 -18.81 -12.74 -17.24
N SER A 625 -19.65 -12.81 -16.21
CA SER A 625 -20.24 -11.65 -15.57
C SER A 625 -19.21 -10.85 -14.77
N GLY A 626 -19.18 -9.54 -15.00
CA GLY A 626 -18.18 -8.63 -14.45
C GLY A 626 -16.84 -8.60 -15.21
N SER A 627 -16.68 -9.43 -16.26
CA SER A 627 -15.40 -9.59 -16.94
C SER A 627 -14.99 -8.44 -17.86
N GLU A 628 -13.69 -8.38 -18.16
CA GLU A 628 -13.16 -7.47 -19.16
C GLU A 628 -13.73 -7.75 -20.55
N TRP A 629 -14.02 -9.00 -20.90
CA TRP A 629 -14.70 -9.27 -22.17
C TRP A 629 -16.10 -8.63 -22.23
N ALA A 630 -16.89 -8.79 -21.16
CA ALA A 630 -18.24 -8.22 -21.08
C ALA A 630 -18.20 -6.69 -21.14
N TRP A 631 -17.22 -6.07 -20.47
CA TRP A 631 -17.03 -4.63 -20.51
C TRP A 631 -16.53 -4.14 -21.88
N VAL A 632 -15.41 -4.66 -22.37
CA VAL A 632 -14.75 -4.18 -23.60
C VAL A 632 -15.61 -4.40 -24.84
N THR A 633 -16.35 -5.52 -24.91
CA THR A 633 -17.14 -5.85 -26.11
C THR A 633 -18.56 -5.30 -26.05
N HIS A 634 -19.16 -5.22 -24.86
CA HIS A 634 -20.58 -4.91 -24.72
C HIS A 634 -20.89 -3.70 -23.83
N GLY A 635 -19.91 -3.12 -23.14
CA GLY A 635 -20.15 -2.08 -22.13
C GLY A 635 -21.03 -2.61 -20.99
N HIS A 636 -20.93 -3.90 -20.67
CA HIS A 636 -21.87 -4.60 -19.80
C HIS A 636 -21.33 -4.81 -18.39
N LEU A 637 -22.12 -4.45 -17.38
CA LEU A 637 -21.92 -4.83 -15.99
C LEU A 637 -23.22 -5.44 -15.45
N GLY A 638 -23.19 -6.74 -15.17
CA GLY A 638 -24.34 -7.49 -14.65
C GLY A 638 -24.03 -8.98 -14.48
N GLY A 639 -24.89 -9.67 -13.74
CA GLY A 639 -24.77 -11.09 -13.38
C GLY A 639 -24.04 -11.33 -12.06
N GLU A 640 -23.44 -12.50 -11.90
CA GLU A 640 -22.72 -12.90 -10.69
C GLU A 640 -21.21 -12.93 -10.96
N PRO A 641 -20.37 -12.43 -10.03
CA PRO A 641 -18.92 -12.51 -10.21
C PRO A 641 -18.44 -13.97 -10.10
N PRO A 642 -17.20 -14.29 -10.52
CA PRO A 642 -16.64 -15.63 -10.43
C PRO A 642 -16.75 -16.23 -9.03
N ARG A 643 -16.98 -17.55 -8.94
CA ARG A 643 -17.06 -18.22 -7.64
C ARG A 643 -15.67 -18.40 -7.03
N VAL A 644 -15.46 -17.77 -5.88
CA VAL A 644 -14.28 -17.97 -5.03
C VAL A 644 -14.33 -19.30 -4.28
N ASP A 645 -13.21 -20.00 -4.22
CA ASP A 645 -13.00 -21.23 -3.45
C ASP A 645 -11.61 -21.17 -2.79
N LEU A 646 -11.56 -20.74 -1.53
CA LEU A 646 -10.29 -20.46 -0.86
C LEU A 646 -9.53 -21.73 -0.47
N ASP A 647 -10.20 -22.88 -0.34
CA ASP A 647 -9.54 -24.17 -0.15
C ASP A 647 -8.75 -24.56 -1.41
N ARG A 648 -9.30 -24.24 -2.59
CA ARG A 648 -8.59 -24.38 -3.87
C ARG A 648 -7.43 -23.41 -3.99
N GLU A 649 -7.58 -22.16 -3.57
CA GLU A 649 -6.46 -21.20 -3.54
C GLU A 649 -5.31 -21.69 -2.65
N ARG A 650 -5.62 -22.24 -1.46
CA ARG A 650 -4.58 -22.85 -0.61
C ARG A 650 -3.88 -24.02 -1.26
N SER A 651 -4.64 -24.88 -1.96
CA SER A 651 -4.08 -26.03 -2.67
C SER A 651 -3.18 -25.60 -3.83
N LEU A 652 -3.62 -24.60 -4.60
CA LEU A 652 -2.85 -23.97 -5.68
C LEU A 652 -1.54 -23.37 -5.14
N ALA A 653 -1.61 -22.56 -4.08
CA ALA A 653 -0.44 -21.95 -3.49
C ALA A 653 0.56 -22.97 -2.92
N ALA A 654 0.08 -24.05 -2.31
CA ALA A 654 0.94 -25.13 -1.82
C ALA A 654 1.71 -25.80 -2.97
N VAL A 655 1.02 -26.13 -4.07
CA VAL A 655 1.65 -26.70 -5.27
C VAL A 655 2.67 -25.75 -5.88
N LEU A 656 2.34 -24.47 -6.04
CA LEU A 656 3.22 -23.47 -6.63
C LEU A 656 4.47 -23.24 -5.78
N ALA A 657 4.33 -23.06 -4.47
CA ALA A 657 5.44 -22.87 -3.55
C ALA A 657 6.37 -24.10 -3.53
N GLU A 658 5.82 -25.32 -3.47
CA GLU A 658 6.63 -26.53 -3.47
C GLU A 658 7.33 -26.72 -4.83
N ALA A 659 6.62 -26.55 -5.94
CA ALA A 659 7.17 -26.68 -7.28
C ALA A 659 8.27 -25.65 -7.57
N ALA A 660 8.11 -24.40 -7.12
CA ALA A 660 9.14 -23.36 -7.19
C ALA A 660 10.40 -23.78 -6.43
N ARG A 661 10.24 -24.24 -5.18
CA ARG A 661 11.34 -24.65 -4.29
C ARG A 661 12.19 -25.80 -4.86
N VAL A 662 11.59 -26.72 -5.61
CA VAL A 662 12.29 -27.85 -6.24
C VAL A 662 12.62 -27.61 -7.72
N GLY A 663 12.45 -26.39 -8.23
CA GLY A 663 12.80 -25.99 -9.58
C GLY A 663 11.99 -26.71 -10.67
N HIS A 664 10.73 -27.03 -10.40
CA HIS A 664 9.82 -27.68 -11.37
C HIS A 664 9.13 -26.67 -12.30
N LEU A 665 9.31 -25.37 -12.09
CA LEU A 665 8.67 -24.31 -12.87
C LEU A 665 9.73 -23.41 -13.51
N THR A 666 9.57 -23.10 -14.79
CA THR A 666 10.35 -22.05 -15.48
C THR A 666 9.57 -20.75 -15.61
N ALA A 667 8.24 -20.83 -15.58
CA ALA A 667 7.33 -19.70 -15.51
C ALA A 667 6.01 -20.12 -14.84
N ALA A 668 5.35 -19.16 -14.21
CA ALA A 668 4.01 -19.29 -13.68
C ALA A 668 3.32 -17.93 -13.73
N HIS A 669 2.05 -17.90 -14.13
CA HIS A 669 1.27 -16.68 -14.23
C HIS A 669 -0.18 -16.97 -13.83
N ASP A 670 -0.77 -16.09 -13.03
CA ASP A 670 -2.16 -16.21 -12.60
C ASP A 670 -3.17 -16.02 -13.76
N LEU A 671 -4.43 -16.45 -13.56
CA LEU A 671 -5.52 -16.10 -14.47
C LEU A 671 -6.50 -15.17 -13.75
N SER A 672 -6.43 -13.90 -14.10
CA SER A 672 -7.23 -12.80 -13.59
C SER A 672 -8.07 -12.20 -14.73
N ASP A 673 -8.02 -10.88 -14.90
CA ASP A 673 -8.73 -10.12 -15.93
C ASP A 673 -8.34 -10.61 -17.34
N GLY A 674 -9.33 -10.83 -18.21
CA GLY A 674 -9.11 -11.30 -19.59
C GLY A 674 -8.90 -12.81 -19.75
N GLY A 675 -8.65 -13.55 -18.67
CA GLY A 675 -8.60 -15.00 -18.64
C GLY A 675 -7.38 -15.63 -19.33
N LEU A 676 -7.48 -16.91 -19.68
CA LEU A 676 -6.37 -17.73 -20.18
C LEU A 676 -5.61 -17.09 -21.35
N ILE A 677 -6.32 -16.50 -22.31
CA ILE A 677 -5.66 -15.95 -23.50
C ILE A 677 -4.85 -14.69 -23.18
N GLN A 678 -5.28 -13.87 -22.22
CA GLN A 678 -4.51 -12.72 -21.73
C GLN A 678 -3.20 -13.22 -21.10
N THR A 679 -3.29 -14.15 -20.15
CA THR A 679 -2.15 -14.78 -19.49
C THR A 679 -1.13 -15.36 -20.48
N LEU A 680 -1.59 -16.05 -21.54
CA LEU A 680 -0.71 -16.60 -22.58
C LEU A 680 -0.01 -15.49 -23.38
N VAL A 681 -0.73 -14.42 -23.73
CA VAL A 681 -0.16 -13.26 -24.44
C VAL A 681 0.89 -12.56 -23.59
N GLU A 682 0.60 -12.26 -22.33
CA GLU A 682 1.51 -11.59 -21.41
C GLU A 682 2.78 -12.42 -21.17
N SER A 683 2.61 -13.72 -20.86
CA SER A 683 3.72 -14.68 -20.67
C SER A 683 4.63 -14.76 -21.90
N SER A 684 4.03 -14.81 -23.11
CA SER A 684 4.77 -14.85 -24.36
C SER A 684 5.48 -13.53 -24.68
N LEU A 685 4.81 -12.39 -24.51
CA LEU A 685 5.37 -11.07 -24.82
C LEU A 685 6.51 -10.67 -23.87
N ARG A 686 6.46 -11.12 -22.61
CA ARG A 686 7.45 -10.81 -21.57
C ARG A 686 8.88 -11.13 -21.99
N ARG A 687 9.08 -12.26 -22.69
CA ARG A 687 10.42 -12.72 -23.16
C ARG A 687 10.50 -13.00 -24.66
N GLY A 688 9.39 -12.80 -25.39
CA GLY A 688 9.33 -13.02 -26.84
C GLY A 688 9.38 -14.49 -27.21
N VAL A 689 8.73 -15.36 -26.44
CA VAL A 689 8.69 -16.82 -26.67
C VAL A 689 7.27 -17.21 -27.08
N GLY A 690 7.14 -17.87 -28.24
CA GLY A 690 5.85 -18.35 -28.73
C GLY A 690 5.31 -19.52 -27.89
N VAL A 691 4.01 -19.78 -28.04
CA VAL A 691 3.34 -20.89 -27.38
C VAL A 691 2.28 -21.47 -28.29
N THR A 692 2.19 -22.81 -28.33
CA THR A 692 1.12 -23.52 -29.02
C THR A 692 0.29 -24.28 -28.00
N VAL A 693 -1.00 -23.98 -27.93
CA VAL A 693 -1.94 -24.63 -27.02
C VAL A 693 -3.08 -25.32 -27.77
N THR A 694 -3.51 -26.46 -27.27
CA THR A 694 -4.69 -27.20 -27.72
C THR A 694 -5.76 -27.13 -26.64
N LEU A 695 -6.97 -26.72 -27.04
CA LEU A 695 -8.11 -26.68 -26.13
C LEU A 695 -8.74 -28.08 -26.02
N PRO A 696 -9.27 -28.48 -24.84
CA PRO A 696 -9.96 -29.77 -24.70
C PRO A 696 -11.18 -29.90 -25.62
N ASP A 697 -11.34 -31.08 -26.24
CA ASP A 697 -12.44 -31.39 -27.17
C ASP A 697 -13.82 -31.47 -26.49
N GLU A 698 -13.86 -31.92 -25.22
CA GLU A 698 -15.09 -32.10 -24.44
C GLU A 698 -15.04 -31.30 -23.13
N PHE A 699 -15.95 -30.35 -22.98
CA PHE A 699 -16.18 -29.61 -21.73
C PHE A 699 -17.56 -29.93 -21.16
N ALA A 700 -17.64 -30.22 -19.87
CA ALA A 700 -18.91 -30.22 -19.16
C ALA A 700 -19.52 -28.79 -19.19
N ALA A 701 -20.84 -28.70 -19.43
CA ALA A 701 -21.64 -27.47 -19.54
C ALA A 701 -21.71 -26.75 -20.93
N GLY A 702 -21.40 -27.42 -22.05
CA GLY A 702 -21.77 -26.92 -23.39
C GLY A 702 -20.86 -25.80 -23.94
N SER A 703 -19.58 -25.84 -23.58
CA SER A 703 -18.58 -24.79 -23.83
C SER A 703 -18.00 -24.82 -25.25
N MET A 704 -17.86 -23.62 -25.84
CA MET A 704 -17.12 -23.33 -27.06
C MET A 704 -15.71 -22.82 -26.71
N PRO A 705 -14.71 -22.91 -27.61
CA PRO A 705 -13.36 -22.35 -27.44
C PRO A 705 -13.28 -20.98 -26.75
N PHE A 706 -14.27 -20.12 -27.01
CA PHE A 706 -14.45 -18.83 -26.34
C PHE A 706 -14.39 -18.87 -24.80
N VAL A 707 -15.20 -19.70 -24.14
CA VAL A 707 -15.29 -19.66 -22.67
C VAL A 707 -13.96 -20.09 -22.03
N TYR A 708 -13.30 -21.08 -22.64
CA TYR A 708 -12.02 -21.57 -22.14
C TYR A 708 -10.91 -20.51 -22.22
N LEU A 709 -10.96 -19.66 -23.25
CA LEU A 709 -9.98 -18.59 -23.46
C LEU A 709 -10.24 -17.34 -22.63
N PHE A 710 -11.51 -16.94 -22.46
CA PHE A 710 -11.87 -15.61 -21.96
C PHE A 710 -12.58 -15.58 -20.61
N SER A 711 -12.95 -16.74 -20.03
CA SER A 711 -13.54 -16.74 -18.68
C SER A 711 -12.48 -16.42 -17.62
N GLU A 712 -12.90 -15.66 -16.61
CA GLU A 712 -12.10 -15.17 -15.49
C GLU A 712 -12.38 -15.97 -14.20
N SER A 713 -12.73 -17.25 -14.31
CA SER A 713 -12.82 -18.15 -13.14
C SER A 713 -11.59 -18.05 -12.22
N ALA A 714 -11.82 -17.89 -10.92
CA ALA A 714 -10.78 -17.81 -9.90
C ALA A 714 -10.08 -19.16 -9.62
N GLY A 715 -8.98 -19.17 -8.87
CA GLY A 715 -8.27 -20.38 -8.47
C GLY A 715 -7.51 -21.08 -9.60
N ARG A 716 -7.03 -20.32 -10.58
CA ARG A 716 -6.30 -20.84 -11.76
C ARG A 716 -4.96 -20.15 -11.98
N ALA A 717 -4.02 -20.90 -12.55
CA ALA A 717 -2.72 -20.42 -13.00
C ALA A 717 -2.27 -21.19 -14.26
N VAL A 718 -1.51 -20.54 -15.14
CA VAL A 718 -0.73 -21.20 -16.20
C VAL A 718 0.68 -21.39 -15.69
N VAL A 719 1.25 -22.58 -15.92
CA VAL A 719 2.64 -22.86 -15.57
C VAL A 719 3.39 -23.50 -16.73
N ALA A 720 4.67 -23.17 -16.85
CA ALA A 720 5.62 -23.81 -17.76
C ALA A 720 6.55 -24.73 -16.95
N VAL A 721 6.54 -26.01 -17.32
CA VAL A 721 7.28 -27.10 -16.65
C VAL A 721 8.37 -27.60 -17.60
N PRO A 722 9.65 -27.58 -17.18
CA PRO A 722 10.73 -28.08 -18.01
C PRO A 722 10.60 -29.59 -18.23
N ARG A 723 11.07 -30.05 -19.39
CA ARG A 723 11.03 -31.47 -19.77
C ARG A 723 11.76 -32.35 -18.75
N GLY A 724 11.17 -33.50 -18.43
CA GLY A 724 11.68 -34.44 -17.42
C GLY A 724 11.13 -34.18 -16.01
N HIS A 725 10.43 -33.07 -15.78
CA HIS A 725 9.82 -32.72 -14.50
C HIS A 725 8.31 -33.00 -14.45
N GLU A 726 7.68 -33.31 -15.60
CA GLU A 726 6.23 -33.41 -15.72
C GLU A 726 5.60 -34.43 -14.77
N THR A 727 6.21 -35.61 -14.63
CA THR A 727 5.63 -36.68 -13.78
C THR A 727 5.66 -36.27 -12.30
N ALA A 728 6.73 -35.62 -11.85
CA ALA A 728 6.85 -35.14 -10.48
C ALA A 728 5.88 -33.99 -10.22
N PHE A 729 5.77 -33.06 -11.17
CA PHE A 729 4.85 -31.93 -11.07
C PHE A 729 3.38 -32.37 -11.03
N THR A 730 2.95 -33.27 -11.91
CA THR A 730 1.56 -33.75 -11.91
C THR A 730 1.23 -34.57 -10.66
N ALA A 731 2.19 -35.37 -10.17
CA ALA A 731 2.02 -36.09 -8.90
C ALA A 731 1.86 -35.14 -7.71
N LEU A 732 2.59 -34.01 -7.70
CA LEU A 732 2.42 -32.95 -6.71
C LEU A 732 1.01 -32.33 -6.80
N CYS A 733 0.53 -32.03 -8.01
CA CYS A 733 -0.84 -31.54 -8.19
C CYS A 733 -1.88 -32.54 -7.66
N ASP A 734 -1.74 -33.83 -7.99
CA ASP A 734 -2.64 -34.90 -7.55
C ASP A 734 -2.63 -35.08 -6.03
N GLN A 735 -1.46 -34.96 -5.39
CA GLN A 735 -1.30 -35.04 -3.93
C GLN A 735 -2.09 -33.93 -3.21
N HIS A 736 -2.12 -32.73 -3.78
CA HIS A 736 -2.89 -31.60 -3.27
C HIS A 736 -4.33 -31.55 -3.82
N GLY A 737 -4.71 -32.55 -4.62
CA GLY A 737 -6.04 -32.63 -5.24
C GLY A 737 -6.33 -31.49 -6.23
N LEU A 738 -5.30 -30.78 -6.72
CA LEU A 738 -5.44 -29.64 -7.63
C LEU A 738 -5.67 -30.13 -9.06
N PRO A 739 -6.80 -29.79 -9.71
CA PRO A 739 -7.03 -30.13 -11.11
C PRO A 739 -5.98 -29.49 -12.00
N TRP A 740 -5.50 -30.23 -13.00
CA TRP A 740 -4.53 -29.75 -13.96
C TRP A 740 -4.84 -30.31 -15.35
N THR A 741 -4.43 -29.59 -16.38
CA THR A 741 -4.53 -30.03 -17.78
C THR A 741 -3.27 -29.62 -18.52
N ALA A 742 -2.61 -30.57 -19.18
CA ALA A 742 -1.55 -30.24 -20.14
C ALA A 742 -2.20 -29.61 -21.37
N ILE A 743 -1.91 -28.34 -21.64
CA ILE A 743 -2.56 -27.58 -22.70
C ILE A 743 -1.64 -27.30 -23.87
N GLY A 744 -0.31 -27.41 -23.74
CA GLY A 744 0.56 -27.06 -24.85
C GLY A 744 2.04 -27.11 -24.54
N THR A 745 2.82 -26.42 -25.37
CA THR A 745 4.27 -26.31 -25.25
C THR A 745 4.72 -24.90 -25.64
N THR A 746 5.75 -24.40 -24.94
CA THR A 746 6.46 -23.20 -25.39
C THR A 746 7.32 -23.54 -26.61
N ASP A 747 7.57 -22.57 -27.47
CA ASP A 747 8.46 -22.73 -28.61
C ASP A 747 9.25 -21.44 -28.85
N ALA A 748 10.55 -21.48 -28.58
CA ALA A 748 11.44 -20.34 -28.78
C ALA A 748 11.73 -20.03 -30.25
N ALA A 749 11.47 -20.98 -31.16
CA ALA A 749 11.55 -20.76 -32.61
C ALA A 749 10.25 -20.22 -33.20
N SER A 750 9.12 -20.37 -32.49
CA SER A 750 7.84 -19.78 -32.85
C SER A 750 7.78 -18.31 -32.43
N ASP A 751 7.28 -17.48 -33.33
CA ASP A 751 7.00 -16.06 -33.12
C ASP A 751 5.50 -15.78 -32.98
N ALA A 752 4.71 -16.74 -32.48
CA ALA A 752 3.27 -16.58 -32.34
C ALA A 752 2.68 -17.20 -31.05
N VAL A 753 1.52 -16.68 -30.65
CA VAL A 753 0.58 -17.39 -29.77
C VAL A 753 -0.40 -18.14 -30.67
N GLU A 754 -0.36 -19.46 -30.63
CA GLU A 754 -1.21 -20.33 -31.44
C GLU A 754 -2.20 -21.12 -30.57
N VAL A 755 -3.47 -21.03 -30.92
CA VAL A 755 -4.53 -21.89 -30.39
C VAL A 755 -4.94 -22.86 -31.49
N THR A 756 -4.50 -24.12 -31.37
CA THR A 756 -4.64 -25.13 -32.41
C THR A 756 -6.09 -25.28 -32.88
N GLY A 757 -6.30 -25.21 -34.18
CA GLY A 757 -7.63 -25.30 -34.80
C GLY A 757 -8.52 -24.06 -34.66
N GLN A 758 -8.05 -23.01 -33.98
CA GLN A 758 -8.77 -21.74 -33.84
C GLN A 758 -8.05 -20.61 -34.59
N PHE A 759 -6.89 -20.17 -34.11
CA PHE A 759 -6.16 -19.05 -34.69
C PHE A 759 -4.67 -19.07 -34.32
N SER A 760 -3.89 -18.27 -35.03
CA SER A 760 -2.49 -17.95 -34.68
C SER A 760 -2.30 -16.44 -34.83
N ILE A 761 -1.68 -15.80 -33.84
CA ILE A 761 -1.37 -14.36 -33.84
C ILE A 761 0.14 -14.19 -33.63
N PRO A 762 0.85 -13.55 -34.58
CA PRO A 762 2.25 -13.22 -34.41
C PRO A 762 2.49 -12.32 -33.18
N LEU A 763 3.57 -12.58 -32.44
CA LEU A 763 3.99 -11.79 -31.28
C LEU A 763 4.23 -10.33 -31.65
N ALA A 764 4.65 -10.03 -32.88
CA ALA A 764 4.81 -8.65 -33.36
C ALA A 764 3.48 -7.89 -33.37
N GLU A 765 2.40 -8.52 -33.85
CA GLU A 765 1.06 -7.93 -33.89
C GLU A 765 0.46 -7.81 -32.49
N LEU A 766 0.62 -8.85 -31.66
CA LEU A 766 0.23 -8.79 -30.24
C LEU A 766 0.95 -7.65 -29.51
N ARG A 767 2.26 -7.48 -29.74
CA ARG A 767 3.05 -6.42 -29.11
C ARG A 767 2.57 -5.03 -29.55
N GLU A 768 2.28 -4.84 -30.83
CA GLU A 768 1.76 -3.57 -31.34
C GLU A 768 0.42 -3.21 -30.68
N ALA A 769 -0.52 -4.16 -30.62
CA ALA A 769 -1.82 -3.96 -30.00
C ALA A 769 -1.72 -3.72 -28.48
N HIS A 770 -0.93 -4.55 -27.79
CA HIS A 770 -0.80 -4.52 -26.33
C HIS A 770 -0.06 -3.27 -25.82
N THR A 771 0.98 -2.80 -26.53
CA THR A 771 1.83 -1.68 -26.06
C THR A 771 1.37 -0.31 -26.56
N GLY A 772 0.50 -0.26 -27.57
CA GLY A 772 0.15 1.00 -28.24
C GLY A 772 -0.86 1.89 -27.49
N THR A 773 -1.65 1.35 -26.57
CA THR A 773 -2.85 2.05 -26.04
C THR A 773 -2.52 3.23 -25.13
N LEU A 774 -1.83 3.03 -24.01
CA LEU A 774 -1.53 4.15 -23.09
C LEU A 774 -0.64 5.23 -23.73
N PRO A 775 0.43 4.90 -24.50
CA PRO A 775 1.20 5.91 -25.21
C PRO A 775 0.37 6.73 -26.21
N ARG A 776 -0.59 6.10 -26.92
CA ARG A 776 -1.51 6.82 -27.83
C ARG A 776 -2.44 7.76 -27.06
N LEU A 777 -2.93 7.33 -25.90
CA LEU A 777 -3.86 8.11 -25.09
C LEU A 777 -3.16 9.25 -24.34
N PHE A 778 -1.95 9.05 -23.84
CA PHE A 778 -1.31 9.96 -22.87
C PHE A 778 0.11 10.43 -23.26
N GLY A 779 0.73 9.88 -24.31
CA GLY A 779 2.12 10.17 -24.73
C GLY A 779 2.38 11.56 -25.32
N HIS A 780 1.42 12.48 -25.23
CA HIS A 780 1.49 13.84 -25.76
C HIS A 780 1.18 14.95 -24.75
N VAL A 781 1.37 14.71 -23.45
CA VAL A 781 1.17 15.77 -22.45
C VAL A 781 2.50 16.46 -22.17
N GLU A 782 2.69 17.67 -22.69
CA GLU A 782 3.62 18.64 -22.09
C GLU A 782 3.18 18.81 -20.64
N VAL A 783 3.94 18.22 -19.70
CA VAL A 783 3.76 18.48 -18.26
C VAL A 783 3.83 20.00 -18.10
N PRO A 784 2.80 20.66 -17.51
CA PRO A 784 2.89 22.09 -17.27
C PRO A 784 4.10 22.32 -16.39
N SER A 785 5.12 23.01 -16.90
CA SER A 785 6.24 23.46 -16.08
C SER A 785 5.65 24.24 -14.91
N ALA A 786 6.08 23.92 -13.70
CA ALA A 786 5.79 24.70 -12.49
C ALA A 786 5.85 26.20 -12.82
N PRO A 787 4.92 27.03 -12.31
CA PRO A 787 4.74 28.39 -12.79
C PRO A 787 6.07 29.15 -12.76
N ALA A 788 6.59 29.43 -13.96
CA ALA A 788 7.75 30.27 -14.12
C ALA A 788 7.42 31.64 -13.52
N ALA A 789 8.28 32.10 -12.61
CA ALA A 789 8.22 33.45 -12.08
C ALA A 789 8.05 34.44 -13.24
N SER A 790 6.93 35.16 -13.22
CA SER A 790 6.46 35.98 -14.33
C SER A 790 7.44 37.10 -14.71
N GLY A 791 7.82 37.17 -15.98
CA GLY A 791 8.24 38.42 -16.64
C GLY A 791 9.31 38.25 -17.73
N PRO A 792 9.05 38.63 -19.00
CA PRO A 792 10.08 38.66 -20.02
C PRO A 792 11.00 39.88 -19.80
N ALA A 793 12.27 39.62 -19.49
CA ALA A 793 13.30 40.65 -19.48
C ALA A 793 13.45 41.22 -20.90
N THR A 794 13.07 42.48 -21.08
CA THR A 794 13.29 43.23 -22.33
C THR A 794 14.78 43.57 -22.44
N PRO A 795 15.45 43.37 -23.59
CA PRO A 795 16.85 43.72 -23.72
C PRO A 795 17.01 45.23 -23.83
N VAL A 796 17.63 45.86 -22.83
CA VAL A 796 18.04 47.28 -22.86
C VAL A 796 19.41 47.37 -23.55
N PRO A 797 19.61 48.29 -24.52
CA PRO A 797 20.85 48.39 -25.26
C PRO A 797 21.99 48.99 -24.42
N ALA A 798 23.21 48.51 -24.67
CA ALA A 798 24.43 48.95 -24.01
C ALA A 798 24.66 50.46 -24.18
N ALA A 799 24.70 51.18 -23.06
CA ALA A 799 25.15 52.56 -22.99
C ALA A 799 26.27 52.72 -21.95
N SER A 800 27.27 53.48 -22.38
CA SER A 800 28.58 53.79 -21.81
C SER A 800 28.68 54.03 -20.29
N VAL A 801 29.77 53.48 -19.73
CA VAL A 801 30.31 53.76 -18.39
C VAL A 801 30.93 55.18 -18.31
N PRO A 802 30.63 55.96 -17.26
CA PRO A 802 31.53 57.01 -16.76
C PRO A 802 32.07 56.68 -15.35
N PRO A 803 33.16 57.33 -14.92
CA PRO A 803 34.02 56.83 -13.85
C PRO A 803 33.61 57.26 -12.43
N ALA A 804 34.20 56.56 -11.46
CA ALA A 804 33.99 56.58 -10.02
C ALA A 804 33.95 57.96 -9.32
N SER A 805 33.12 58.05 -8.26
CA SER A 805 33.41 58.86 -7.07
C SER A 805 32.71 58.30 -5.83
N ALA A 806 33.34 58.51 -4.67
CA ALA A 806 33.07 57.87 -3.38
C ALA A 806 31.87 58.44 -2.61
N THR A 807 31.17 57.60 -1.83
CA THR A 807 30.89 57.69 -0.36
C THR A 807 29.84 56.65 0.09
N ALA A 808 29.86 56.32 1.40
CA ALA A 808 29.13 55.29 2.19
C ALA A 808 27.59 55.18 1.97
N SER A 809 26.81 54.16 2.39
CA SER A 809 26.91 53.11 3.42
C SER A 809 25.89 51.97 3.17
N GLU A 810 26.23 50.75 3.63
CA GLU A 810 25.43 49.65 4.23
C GLU A 810 24.06 49.16 3.69
N ALA A 811 23.95 47.82 3.76
CA ALA A 811 22.79 46.93 3.76
C ALA A 811 22.13 46.57 2.41
N VAL A 812 22.48 45.38 1.88
CA VAL A 812 21.62 44.25 1.44
C VAL A 812 22.53 43.23 0.73
N SER A 813 22.89 42.13 1.38
CA SER A 813 23.52 40.94 0.76
C SER A 813 23.65 39.80 1.79
N ALA A 814 22.54 39.13 2.09
CA ALA A 814 22.52 37.83 2.79
C ALA A 814 21.15 37.17 2.57
N ALA A 815 20.94 36.58 1.39
CA ALA A 815 19.76 35.75 1.11
C ALA A 815 19.90 34.84 -0.12
N ALA A 816 20.98 34.94 -0.91
CA ALA A 816 21.12 34.19 -2.16
C ALA A 816 22.25 33.13 -2.15
N SER A 817 22.90 32.88 -1.00
CA SER A 817 24.03 31.94 -0.92
C SER A 817 23.76 30.65 -0.12
N GLU A 818 22.59 30.46 0.46
CA GLU A 818 22.29 29.27 1.29
C GLU A 818 21.65 28.11 0.50
N GLY A 819 20.88 28.39 -0.55
CA GLY A 819 20.23 27.34 -1.36
C GLY A 819 21.19 26.55 -2.28
N ALA A 820 22.23 27.19 -2.80
CA ALA A 820 23.18 26.53 -3.70
C ALA A 820 24.19 25.63 -2.97
N ALA A 821 24.43 25.88 -1.67
CA ALA A 821 25.35 25.09 -0.86
C ALA A 821 24.73 23.75 -0.43
N ALA A 822 23.43 23.73 -0.10
CA ALA A 822 22.73 22.51 0.29
C ALA A 822 22.65 21.47 -0.84
N VAL A 823 22.37 21.91 -2.08
CA VAL A 823 22.32 21.04 -3.26
C VAL A 823 23.69 20.46 -3.60
N ALA A 824 24.77 21.22 -3.40
CA ALA A 824 26.13 20.76 -3.64
C ALA A 824 26.62 19.74 -2.59
N VAL A 825 26.18 19.89 -1.33
CA VAL A 825 26.50 18.94 -0.25
C VAL A 825 25.74 17.62 -0.45
N ALA A 826 24.46 17.67 -0.82
CA ALA A 826 23.68 16.46 -1.12
C ALA A 826 24.27 15.66 -2.30
N ALA A 827 24.67 16.34 -3.38
CA ALA A 827 25.32 15.69 -4.52
C ALA A 827 26.69 15.08 -4.16
N ALA A 828 27.44 15.70 -3.25
CA ALA A 828 28.73 15.20 -2.79
C ALA A 828 28.61 13.96 -1.88
N VAL A 829 27.54 13.87 -1.06
CA VAL A 829 27.27 12.70 -0.21
C VAL A 829 26.87 11.49 -1.04
N VAL A 830 26.08 11.68 -2.11
CA VAL A 830 25.71 10.62 -3.05
C VAL A 830 26.95 10.06 -3.78
N ALA A 831 27.90 10.93 -4.15
CA ALA A 831 29.15 10.52 -4.80
C ALA A 831 30.13 9.82 -3.84
N ALA A 832 30.21 10.24 -2.57
CA ALA A 832 31.10 9.63 -1.58
C ALA A 832 30.63 8.22 -1.15
N ALA A 833 29.32 7.96 -1.16
CA ALA A 833 28.76 6.64 -0.89
C ALA A 833 29.04 5.62 -2.01
N THR A 834 29.22 6.09 -3.25
CA THR A 834 29.55 5.23 -4.41
C THR A 834 31.04 4.86 -4.48
N GLU A 835 31.94 5.73 -4.02
CA GLU A 835 33.40 5.45 -4.02
C GLU A 835 33.84 4.52 -2.87
N ALA A 836 33.09 4.44 -1.77
CA ALA A 836 33.46 3.61 -0.60
C ALA A 836 33.28 2.10 -0.82
N GLN A 837 32.66 1.65 -1.92
CA GLN A 837 32.45 0.24 -2.25
C GLN A 837 33.36 -0.31 -3.38
N ALA A 838 34.22 0.52 -3.98
CA ALA A 838 35.14 0.08 -5.03
C ALA A 838 36.60 0.01 -4.53
N GLY A 839 36.98 -1.13 -3.95
CA GLY A 839 38.39 -1.48 -3.72
C GLY A 839 39.09 -1.87 -5.04
N PRO A 840 40.40 -1.61 -5.22
CA PRO A 840 41.05 -1.76 -6.51
C PRO A 840 41.24 -3.23 -6.90
N VAL A 841 40.76 -3.58 -8.09
CA VAL A 841 40.99 -4.86 -8.76
C VAL A 841 42.44 -4.90 -9.26
N GLY A 842 43.24 -5.81 -8.70
CA GLY A 842 44.60 -6.10 -9.15
C GLY A 842 44.59 -6.95 -10.43
N GLU A 843 45.44 -6.58 -11.38
CA GLU A 843 45.62 -7.25 -12.67
C GLU A 843 46.05 -8.72 -12.53
N ASP A 844 45.40 -9.57 -13.32
CA ASP A 844 45.73 -10.97 -13.57
C ASP A 844 47.13 -11.13 -14.21
N PRO A 845 47.77 -12.30 -14.02
CA PRO A 845 48.32 -12.95 -15.21
C PRO A 845 47.90 -14.42 -15.32
N ALA A 846 47.48 -14.74 -16.54
CA ALA A 846 47.02 -16.04 -17.03
C ALA A 846 48.17 -17.07 -17.16
N PRO A 847 47.90 -18.31 -17.62
CA PRO A 847 48.25 -19.53 -16.90
C PRO A 847 49.48 -20.25 -17.48
N ASP A 848 50.13 -21.08 -16.68
CA ASP A 848 51.09 -22.04 -17.22
C ASP A 848 51.01 -23.42 -16.55
N SER A 849 51.56 -24.35 -17.29
CA SER A 849 51.17 -25.73 -17.50
C SER A 849 51.84 -26.78 -16.57
N ALA A 850 51.18 -27.95 -16.53
CA ALA A 850 51.76 -29.30 -16.46
C ALA A 850 52.30 -29.89 -15.12
N ALA A 851 51.69 -31.05 -14.81
CA ALA A 851 52.31 -32.34 -14.45
C ALA A 851 52.93 -32.60 -13.06
N GLY A 852 52.37 -33.62 -12.38
CA GLY A 852 53.14 -34.80 -11.94
C GLY A 852 53.34 -35.04 -10.44
N ALA A 853 52.84 -36.21 -9.98
CA ALA A 853 53.37 -37.09 -8.93
C ALA A 853 53.45 -36.56 -7.48
N GLU A 854 53.52 -37.36 -6.40
CA GLU A 854 53.06 -38.70 -5.98
C GLU A 854 53.36 -38.73 -4.44
N GLU A 855 52.81 -39.71 -3.71
CA GLU A 855 53.16 -40.12 -2.32
C GLU A 855 52.69 -39.21 -1.14
N GLY A 856 52.15 -39.71 -0.02
CA GLY A 856 52.01 -41.08 0.48
C GLY A 856 51.15 -41.16 1.76
N LEU A 857 50.55 -42.34 1.94
CA LEU A 857 49.88 -42.88 3.13
C LEU A 857 50.88 -43.26 4.25
N PRO A 858 50.47 -43.41 5.53
CA PRO A 858 49.85 -44.66 6.06
C PRO A 858 48.67 -44.39 7.02
N ALA A 859 47.57 -45.16 7.13
CA ALA A 859 47.30 -46.60 7.30
C ALA A 859 47.27 -47.10 8.78
N ALA A 860 46.25 -47.95 9.05
CA ALA A 860 46.00 -48.89 10.17
C ALA A 860 45.04 -48.39 11.30
N ALA A 861 44.05 -49.15 11.81
CA ALA A 861 43.65 -50.55 11.66
C ALA A 861 42.18 -50.78 12.08
N ALA A 862 41.64 -51.93 11.66
CA ALA A 862 40.31 -52.47 11.92
C ALA A 862 40.25 -53.45 13.11
N ASP A 863 39.06 -53.69 13.66
CA ASP A 863 38.56 -54.98 14.20
C ASP A 863 37.05 -54.85 14.52
N SER A 864 36.13 -55.46 13.76
CA SER A 864 35.57 -56.82 13.83
C SER A 864 34.61 -57.10 15.01
N THR A 865 33.34 -57.47 14.69
CA THR A 865 32.71 -58.78 15.02
C THR A 865 31.17 -58.75 14.80
N GLN A 866 30.68 -59.75 14.06
CA GLN A 866 29.27 -60.17 13.98
C GLN A 866 28.95 -61.20 15.08
N ALA A 867 27.71 -61.20 15.60
CA ALA A 867 26.99 -62.42 16.02
C ALA A 867 25.48 -62.13 16.21
N ASP A 868 24.65 -63.00 15.65
CA ASP A 868 23.19 -63.22 15.84
C ASP A 868 23.04 -64.66 16.47
N PRO A 869 21.89 -65.30 16.83
CA PRO A 869 20.46 -64.91 16.96
C PRO A 869 19.67 -65.53 18.18
N SER A 870 18.33 -65.40 18.15
CA SER A 870 17.23 -66.20 18.80
C SER A 870 16.77 -65.82 20.23
N GLY A 871 15.48 -65.78 20.61
CA GLY A 871 14.19 -66.05 19.94
C GLY A 871 13.01 -65.84 20.94
N ASP A 872 11.76 -65.76 20.46
CA ASP A 872 10.61 -66.62 20.83
C ASP A 872 9.27 -66.06 20.30
N ASP A 873 8.37 -66.98 19.95
CA ASP A 873 7.14 -66.85 19.16
C ASP A 873 5.90 -66.36 19.94
N GLY A 874 4.89 -65.88 19.19
CA GLY A 874 3.53 -65.65 19.71
C GLY A 874 2.51 -65.23 18.63
N VAL A 875 2.10 -66.17 17.77
CA VAL A 875 1.02 -66.04 16.78
C VAL A 875 -0.34 -66.37 17.41
N VAL A 876 -1.40 -65.57 17.20
CA VAL A 876 -2.78 -66.00 16.85
C VAL A 876 -3.57 -64.86 16.15
N SER A 877 -4.17 -65.17 15.01
CA SER A 877 -5.37 -64.57 14.36
C SER A 877 -6.31 -65.78 14.01
N PRO A 878 -7.56 -65.71 13.47
CA PRO A 878 -8.37 -64.59 12.93
C PRO A 878 -9.91 -64.70 13.18
N ALA A 879 -10.69 -63.94 12.38
CA ALA A 879 -12.14 -64.04 12.05
C ALA A 879 -13.10 -63.14 12.88
N ASP A 880 -14.15 -62.49 12.37
CA ASP A 880 -14.85 -62.57 11.08
C ASP A 880 -15.85 -61.39 10.92
N THR A 881 -16.16 -61.04 9.66
CA THR A 881 -17.45 -60.50 9.10
C THR A 881 -18.26 -59.39 9.80
N ALA A 882 -18.57 -58.29 9.07
CA ALA A 882 -19.82 -58.15 8.29
C ALA A 882 -20.07 -56.68 7.84
N GLN A 883 -20.12 -56.49 6.52
CA GLN A 883 -20.83 -55.42 5.82
C GLN A 883 -22.35 -55.64 5.91
N THR A 884 -23.15 -54.57 5.84
CA THR A 884 -24.36 -54.39 4.96
C THR A 884 -25.10 -53.11 5.40
N GLU A 885 -25.15 -52.07 4.57
CA GLU A 885 -26.22 -51.74 3.58
C GLU A 885 -27.24 -50.74 4.17
N THR A 886 -27.25 -49.48 3.71
CA THR A 886 -28.00 -48.87 2.59
C THR A 886 -29.34 -48.22 2.99
N ASN A 887 -29.59 -47.09 2.32
CA ASN A 887 -30.87 -46.46 1.96
C ASN A 887 -31.56 -45.49 2.93
N ALA A 888 -31.39 -44.20 2.56
CA ALA A 888 -32.40 -43.38 1.87
C ALA A 888 -33.47 -42.61 2.66
N ALA A 889 -33.59 -41.35 2.22
CA ALA A 889 -34.79 -40.55 1.98
C ALA A 889 -35.28 -39.54 3.06
N ASP A 890 -35.37 -38.30 2.55
CA ASP A 890 -36.40 -37.25 2.74
C ASP A 890 -36.64 -36.56 4.10
N GLN A 891 -36.26 -35.27 4.13
CA GLN A 891 -37.03 -34.02 4.41
C GLN A 891 -38.15 -33.98 5.50
N PRO A 892 -38.74 -32.79 5.81
CA PRO A 892 -38.20 -31.57 6.44
C PRO A 892 -39.08 -31.11 7.63
N THR A 893 -38.72 -30.03 8.34
CA THR A 893 -39.60 -29.02 9.03
C THR A 893 -38.73 -28.21 10.02
N ALA A 894 -38.53 -26.90 9.83
CA ALA A 894 -39.44 -25.80 10.15
C ALA A 894 -39.68 -25.62 11.66
N GLU A 895 -38.93 -24.70 12.26
CA GLU A 895 -39.43 -23.60 13.11
C GLU A 895 -38.43 -22.44 13.12
#